data_AF-A0A545VT02-F1
#
_entry.id   AF-A0A545VT02-F1
#
_cell.length_a   1.000
_cell.length_b   1.000
_cell.length_c   1.000
_cell.angle_alpha   90.00
_cell.angle_beta   90.00
_cell.angle_gamma   90.00
#
_symmetry.space_group_name_H-M   'P 1'
#
loop_
_entity.id
_entity.type
_entity.pdbx_description
1 polymer ?
#
loop_
_entity_poly.entity_id
_entity_poly.type
_entity_poly.pdbx_seq_one_letter_code
_entity_poly.pdbx_strand_id
1 'polypeptide(L)'
;MSTNFRDRAIAEVQKAIAADHNKEYQKAFDLYMSSMELWVKALKWEKNKALKTTMQEKMATYLDRAEKLKQFLQAEADNNTNGGKGLMGANGSSAGGKSKGSNDDDDNKKLRNALSGAILQERPNVRWEDIAGLEAAKETLKEAVVLPIKFPSLFQGKRQAWKGILLYGPPGTGKSYLAKAVATEANSTFFSISSSDLVSKWMGESERLVKLLFSMARENKPSVIFIDEIDALCGPRGEGESEASRRIKTEILVQMDGVGNDSKGILVLGATNIPWQLDAAIRRRFQRRVHIGLPDNNGRARMFKLAIGDTDTALQSSDYNTLASKSDGFSGSDISNVVQHALMRPVRKILQATHFKAVMKDGNRMLTPCSPGDPEKIEMTYDDVKSDELLAPDVALQDFEVALEDSHPTVSKDDIEKQVAWTNEFGSEADIINYIGHSLKRHAGCDLLDLNPGTGLWSKALHEAVQPRKHILLDLDADFYQPFLGDLVSKPNVELIQKSGIIWENLEHVVASRFTTQTKVTPRAESPPQRNDTLLVTANLSMCPKRPYWGFDNVGTMVLYQFLSSIRQSSLLQQYGLVRFLIWTNDEDKHRVLPRSILRRRRSAFEAELSCDWLHEVCGAAFDVHGRMALRDEWLNVESCAGAMARMEASGLEMPAHRQTETYRRIRADPVALMGRKLADWETPQLARPYVEELTRLRSTEGPDSPSSELLRRRQLEYRDRHEHKLADRFGALLRQRAAAIALAGTADFAAQDAAYTAAVARLPKNKAAEYQRLADNHHLFRQAPPALLWDRRAYEPLVARSTEFFPNAPTTLLDMQPKAVAPLLRQYGPATPRSGAMSDVLLHLWFANVLGPLEDGLERLWGGFGSERPRCPSFDDPRRGGSPLSGAGRVLARCVNEAQWLEILGAWMDWPFRPPYTQLLSRWSEEVDVADDEDTKSGAQGLGF
;
A
#
# COMPACT_ATOMS: atom_id res chain seq x y z
N MET A 1 16.80 -25.70 -49.84
CA MET A 1 15.60 -25.20 -50.56
C MET A 1 15.06 -23.98 -49.83
N SER A 2 15.56 -22.78 -50.18
CA SER A 2 15.04 -21.51 -49.66
C SER A 2 13.68 -21.25 -50.29
N THR A 3 12.62 -21.70 -49.64
CA THR A 3 11.25 -21.45 -50.09
C THR A 3 10.89 -20.01 -49.73
N ASN A 4 10.69 -19.18 -50.75
CA ASN A 4 10.42 -17.74 -50.61
C ASN A 4 9.04 -17.54 -49.95
N PHE A 5 8.98 -17.54 -48.61
CA PHE A 5 7.74 -17.45 -47.82
C PHE A 5 6.95 -16.19 -48.14
N ARG A 6 7.64 -15.10 -48.48
CA ARG A 6 7.05 -13.83 -48.90
C ARG A 6 6.25 -13.96 -50.19
N ASP A 7 6.81 -14.57 -51.24
CA ASP A 7 6.14 -14.71 -52.53
C ASP A 7 4.91 -15.62 -52.41
N ARG A 8 5.02 -16.68 -51.59
CA ARG A 8 3.88 -17.57 -51.28
C ARG A 8 2.78 -16.85 -50.52
N ALA A 9 3.13 -16.01 -49.55
CA ALA A 9 2.17 -15.20 -48.80
C ALA A 9 1.45 -14.20 -49.72
N ILE A 10 2.18 -13.57 -50.66
CA ILE A 10 1.60 -12.66 -51.65
C ILE A 10 0.64 -13.41 -52.59
N ALA A 11 1.03 -14.59 -53.07
CA ALA A 11 0.18 -15.41 -53.94
C ALA A 11 -1.11 -15.88 -53.25
N GLU A 12 -1.04 -16.27 -51.97
CA GLU A 12 -2.24 -16.62 -51.18
C GLU A 12 -3.17 -15.42 -50.97
N VAL A 13 -2.62 -14.23 -50.67
CA VAL A 13 -3.42 -13.00 -50.55
C VAL A 13 -4.09 -12.62 -51.88
N GLN A 14 -3.40 -12.78 -53.02
CA GLN A 14 -4.02 -12.53 -54.32
C GLN A 14 -5.20 -13.46 -54.61
N LYS A 15 -5.11 -14.73 -54.19
CA LYS A 15 -6.25 -15.66 -54.27
C LYS A 15 -7.38 -15.25 -53.33
N ALA A 16 -7.05 -14.77 -52.12
CA ALA A 16 -8.05 -14.28 -51.16
C ALA A 16 -8.81 -13.06 -51.71
N ILE A 17 -8.11 -12.11 -52.33
CA ILE A 17 -8.70 -10.93 -52.98
C ILE A 17 -9.60 -11.36 -54.16
N ALA A 18 -9.17 -12.33 -54.96
CA ALA A 18 -9.99 -12.84 -56.06
C ALA A 18 -11.27 -13.54 -55.57
N ALA A 19 -11.18 -14.33 -54.50
CA ALA A 19 -12.34 -14.97 -53.86
C ALA A 19 -13.29 -13.92 -53.25
N ASP A 20 -12.76 -12.87 -52.64
CA ASP A 20 -13.54 -11.76 -52.07
C ASP A 20 -14.29 -10.99 -53.19
N HIS A 21 -13.61 -10.70 -54.32
CA HIS A 21 -14.24 -10.06 -55.47
C HIS A 21 -15.31 -10.95 -56.14
N ASN A 22 -15.12 -12.26 -56.14
CA ASN A 22 -16.09 -13.23 -56.65
C ASN A 22 -17.23 -13.55 -55.66
N LYS A 23 -17.28 -12.84 -54.51
CA LYS A 23 -18.28 -13.01 -53.45
C LYS A 23 -18.27 -14.40 -52.78
N GLU A 24 -17.17 -15.14 -52.88
CA GLU A 24 -16.95 -16.40 -52.16
C GLU A 24 -16.42 -16.09 -50.74
N TYR A 25 -17.22 -15.42 -49.91
CA TYR A 25 -16.77 -14.78 -48.66
C TYR A 25 -16.18 -15.74 -47.62
N GLN A 26 -16.75 -16.94 -47.46
CA GLN A 26 -16.22 -17.96 -46.55
C GLN A 26 -14.81 -18.41 -46.96
N LYS A 27 -14.61 -18.65 -48.26
CA LYS A 27 -13.33 -19.10 -48.82
C LYS A 27 -12.30 -17.97 -48.83
N ALA A 28 -12.74 -16.74 -49.07
CA ALA A 28 -11.89 -15.55 -48.96
C ALA A 28 -11.36 -15.38 -47.53
N PHE A 29 -12.22 -15.54 -46.51
CA PHE A 29 -11.83 -15.50 -45.10
C PHE A 29 -10.78 -16.57 -44.78
N ASP A 30 -11.01 -17.82 -45.17
CA ASP A 30 -10.07 -18.91 -44.91
C ASP A 30 -8.70 -18.68 -45.58
N LEU A 31 -8.68 -18.15 -46.82
CA LEU A 31 -7.45 -17.82 -47.54
C LEU A 31 -6.71 -16.62 -46.92
N TYR A 32 -7.42 -15.60 -46.43
CA TYR A 32 -6.79 -14.49 -45.69
C TYR A 32 -6.12 -15.00 -44.41
N MET A 33 -6.78 -15.89 -43.65
CA MET A 33 -6.24 -16.47 -42.43
C MET A 33 -5.05 -17.40 -42.69
N SER A 34 -5.11 -18.23 -43.73
CA SER A 34 -3.98 -19.06 -44.20
C SER A 34 -2.76 -18.21 -44.55
N SER A 35 -2.99 -17.10 -45.28
CA SER A 35 -1.91 -16.20 -45.69
C SER A 35 -1.19 -15.54 -44.50
N MET A 36 -1.90 -15.28 -43.39
CA MET A 36 -1.34 -14.66 -42.17
C MET A 36 -0.22 -15.50 -41.56
N GLU A 37 -0.38 -16.82 -41.50
CA GLU A 37 0.65 -17.71 -40.97
C GLU A 37 1.93 -17.64 -41.79
N LEU A 38 1.81 -17.49 -43.11
CA LEU A 38 2.95 -17.32 -44.02
C LEU A 38 3.58 -15.93 -43.88
N TRP A 39 2.78 -14.88 -43.66
CA TRP A 39 3.26 -13.52 -43.39
C TRP A 39 4.04 -13.43 -42.05
N VAL A 40 3.57 -14.08 -40.99
CA VAL A 40 4.28 -14.15 -39.71
C VAL A 40 5.61 -14.88 -39.86
N LYS A 41 5.63 -15.97 -40.63
CA LYS A 41 6.88 -16.68 -40.96
C LYS A 41 7.81 -15.79 -41.79
N ALA A 42 7.31 -15.03 -42.77
CA ALA A 42 8.12 -14.12 -43.57
C ALA A 42 8.75 -12.99 -42.72
N LEU A 43 7.99 -12.39 -41.77
CA LEU A 43 8.48 -11.35 -40.85
C LEU A 43 9.59 -11.84 -39.90
N LYS A 44 9.60 -13.13 -39.57
CA LYS A 44 10.61 -13.73 -38.70
C LYS A 44 11.99 -13.79 -39.38
N TRP A 45 12.03 -13.94 -40.70
CA TRP A 45 13.27 -14.12 -41.46
C TRP A 45 13.69 -12.89 -42.28
N GLU A 46 12.87 -11.83 -42.32
CA GLU A 46 13.18 -10.56 -42.99
C GLU A 46 14.08 -9.67 -42.12
N LYS A 47 15.25 -9.31 -42.65
CA LYS A 47 16.28 -8.52 -41.95
C LYS A 47 16.19 -7.02 -42.23
N ASN A 48 15.56 -6.62 -43.33
CA ASN A 48 15.42 -5.21 -43.70
C ASN A 48 14.30 -4.52 -42.91
N LYS A 49 14.66 -3.50 -42.11
CA LYS A 49 13.74 -2.78 -41.20
C LYS A 49 12.63 -2.02 -41.94
N ALA A 50 12.92 -1.39 -43.08
CA ALA A 50 11.93 -0.64 -43.84
C ALA A 50 10.87 -1.56 -44.46
N LEU A 51 11.33 -2.66 -45.09
CA LEU A 51 10.44 -3.69 -45.63
C LEU A 51 9.59 -4.34 -44.53
N LYS A 52 10.15 -4.60 -43.36
CA LYS A 52 9.42 -5.18 -42.22
C LYS A 52 8.25 -4.29 -41.80
N THR A 53 8.44 -2.98 -41.73
CA THR A 53 7.37 -2.02 -41.42
C THR A 53 6.28 -2.04 -42.50
N THR A 54 6.65 -1.98 -43.78
CA THR A 54 5.67 -2.05 -44.89
C THR A 54 4.89 -3.37 -44.90
N MET A 55 5.54 -4.49 -44.54
CA MET A 55 4.89 -5.80 -44.45
C MET A 55 3.91 -5.87 -43.26
N GLN A 56 4.24 -5.23 -42.13
CA GLN A 56 3.35 -5.12 -40.97
C GLN A 56 2.11 -4.27 -41.27
N GLU A 57 2.28 -3.14 -41.96
CA GLU A 57 1.17 -2.29 -42.40
C GLU A 57 0.22 -3.04 -43.33
N LYS A 58 0.75 -3.73 -44.35
CA LYS A 58 -0.08 -4.54 -45.26
C LYS A 58 -0.78 -5.69 -44.53
N MET A 59 -0.09 -6.36 -43.60
CA MET A 59 -0.72 -7.42 -42.79
C MET A 59 -1.90 -6.88 -41.98
N ALA A 60 -1.78 -5.69 -41.37
CA ALA A 60 -2.88 -5.06 -40.65
C ALA A 60 -4.08 -4.77 -41.57
N THR A 61 -3.85 -4.31 -42.80
CA THR A 61 -4.95 -4.07 -43.76
C THR A 61 -5.68 -5.35 -44.17
N TYR A 62 -4.97 -6.48 -44.32
CA TYR A 62 -5.61 -7.75 -44.64
C TYR A 62 -6.34 -8.36 -43.45
N LEU A 63 -5.87 -8.12 -42.22
CA LEU A 63 -6.55 -8.56 -40.99
C LEU A 63 -7.90 -7.84 -40.83
N ASP A 64 -7.91 -6.52 -41.01
CA ASP A 64 -9.13 -5.71 -40.94
C ASP A 64 -10.17 -6.16 -41.97
N ARG A 65 -9.74 -6.52 -43.20
CA ARG A 65 -10.63 -7.08 -44.20
C ARG A 65 -11.20 -8.44 -43.79
N ALA A 66 -10.38 -9.33 -43.22
CA ALA A 66 -10.82 -10.63 -42.74
C ALA A 66 -11.82 -10.52 -41.57
N GLU A 67 -11.64 -9.56 -40.66
CA GLU A 67 -12.60 -9.29 -39.58
C GLU A 67 -13.95 -8.80 -40.12
N LYS A 68 -13.94 -7.91 -41.12
CA LYS A 68 -15.17 -7.45 -41.79
C LYS A 68 -15.91 -8.60 -42.49
N LEU A 69 -15.19 -9.49 -43.16
CA LEU A 69 -15.78 -10.69 -43.78
C LEU A 69 -16.39 -11.63 -42.73
N LYS A 70 -15.73 -11.80 -41.58
CA LYS A 70 -16.27 -12.61 -40.48
C LYS A 70 -17.56 -12.02 -39.90
N GLN A 71 -17.62 -10.71 -39.71
CA GLN A 71 -18.84 -10.03 -39.24
C GLN A 71 -19.98 -10.17 -40.26
N PHE A 72 -19.67 -10.06 -41.55
CA PHE A 72 -20.66 -10.27 -42.62
C PHE A 72 -21.20 -11.71 -42.62
N LEU A 73 -20.34 -12.71 -42.51
CA LEU A 73 -20.72 -14.13 -42.45
C LEU A 73 -21.56 -14.47 -41.20
N GLN A 74 -21.27 -13.83 -40.06
CA GLN A 74 -22.08 -13.96 -38.84
C GLN A 74 -23.46 -13.32 -39.00
N ALA A 75 -23.53 -12.11 -39.58
CA ALA A 75 -24.80 -11.44 -39.86
C ALA A 75 -25.66 -12.21 -40.89
N GLU A 76 -25.04 -12.88 -41.87
CA GLU A 76 -25.73 -13.72 -42.84
C GLU A 76 -26.29 -15.01 -42.20
N ALA A 77 -25.56 -15.61 -41.25
CA ALA A 77 -26.04 -16.76 -40.47
C ALA A 77 -27.22 -16.40 -39.52
N ASP A 78 -27.20 -15.21 -38.93
CA ASP A 78 -28.26 -14.72 -38.04
C ASP A 78 -29.54 -14.34 -38.82
N ASN A 79 -29.42 -13.87 -40.07
CA ASN A 79 -30.58 -13.61 -40.93
C ASN A 79 -31.23 -14.90 -41.46
N ASN A 80 -30.45 -15.96 -41.72
CA ASN A 80 -30.98 -17.21 -42.27
C ASN A 80 -31.69 -18.09 -41.22
N THR A 81 -31.55 -17.78 -39.93
CA THR A 81 -32.21 -18.49 -38.81
C THR A 81 -33.55 -17.88 -38.39
N ASN A 82 -33.88 -16.67 -38.84
CA ASN A 82 -35.11 -15.94 -38.49
C ASN A 82 -36.21 -15.94 -39.58
N GLY A 83 -35.99 -16.59 -40.72
CA GLY A 83 -36.95 -16.66 -41.83
C GLY A 83 -37.55 -18.06 -42.03
N GLY A 84 -38.45 -18.51 -41.15
CA GLY A 84 -39.25 -19.71 -41.43
C GLY A 84 -39.85 -20.42 -40.22
N LYS A 85 -40.99 -19.94 -39.71
CA LYS A 85 -41.92 -20.76 -38.90
C LYS A 85 -43.32 -20.64 -39.49
N GLY A 86 -43.69 -21.62 -40.31
CA GLY A 86 -45.04 -21.89 -40.81
C GLY A 86 -45.31 -23.41 -40.73
N LEU A 87 -46.54 -23.77 -40.37
CA LEU A 87 -47.00 -25.06 -39.84
C LEU A 87 -46.86 -26.32 -40.73
N MET A 88 -47.04 -27.48 -40.06
CA MET A 88 -47.30 -28.87 -40.51
C MET A 88 -46.05 -29.74 -40.71
N GLY A 89 -45.96 -31.01 -40.29
CA GLY A 89 -46.91 -31.97 -39.72
C GLY A 89 -46.22 -33.34 -39.60
N ALA A 90 -46.67 -34.13 -38.62
CA ALA A 90 -46.52 -35.56 -38.35
C ALA A 90 -45.59 -36.51 -39.17
N ASN A 91 -44.96 -37.40 -38.40
CA ASN A 91 -44.72 -38.85 -38.60
C ASN A 91 -43.45 -39.41 -39.29
N GLY A 92 -42.86 -40.40 -38.58
CA GLY A 92 -42.11 -41.55 -39.12
C GLY A 92 -40.60 -41.50 -38.87
N SER A 93 -40.08 -42.12 -37.78
CA SER A 93 -39.43 -43.46 -37.76
C SER A 93 -38.25 -43.61 -38.73
N SER A 94 -37.05 -44.10 -38.43
CA SER A 94 -36.45 -44.93 -37.37
C SER A 94 -34.93 -44.90 -37.65
N ALA A 95 -34.02 -44.82 -36.66
CA ALA A 95 -33.24 -45.91 -36.08
C ALA A 95 -32.03 -45.19 -35.42
N GLY A 96 -31.66 -45.37 -34.15
CA GLY A 96 -31.37 -46.62 -33.47
C GLY A 96 -29.87 -46.66 -33.13
N GLY A 97 -29.45 -45.87 -32.12
CA GLY A 97 -28.08 -45.87 -31.60
C GLY A 97 -28.05 -45.34 -30.16
N LYS A 98 -28.03 -46.26 -29.18
CA LYS A 98 -27.99 -45.97 -27.74
C LYS A 98 -26.76 -45.14 -27.35
N SER A 99 -26.98 -44.00 -26.70
CA SER A 99 -26.07 -43.47 -25.68
C SER A 99 -26.87 -43.19 -24.40
N LYS A 100 -26.25 -43.54 -23.28
CA LYS A 100 -26.79 -43.56 -21.92
C LYS A 100 -26.33 -42.27 -21.25
N GLY A 101 -27.27 -41.39 -20.90
CA GLY A 101 -27.07 -40.06 -20.27
C GLY A 101 -28.15 -39.13 -20.82
N SER A 102 -29.04 -38.52 -20.03
CA SER A 102 -28.76 -37.59 -18.93
C SER A 102 -30.07 -37.34 -18.18
N ASN A 103 -30.14 -37.73 -16.89
CA ASN A 103 -31.11 -37.14 -15.95
C ASN A 103 -30.64 -35.75 -15.49
N ASP A 104 -29.37 -35.40 -15.73
CA ASP A 104 -28.74 -34.17 -15.25
C ASP A 104 -29.24 -32.91 -15.99
N ASP A 105 -29.66 -33.01 -17.24
CA ASP A 105 -30.14 -31.84 -18.01
C ASP A 105 -31.54 -31.39 -17.60
N ASP A 106 -32.39 -32.33 -17.17
CA ASP A 106 -33.75 -32.03 -16.72
C ASP A 106 -33.75 -31.51 -15.27
N ASP A 107 -32.86 -32.04 -14.43
CA ASP A 107 -32.61 -31.54 -13.08
C ASP A 107 -31.91 -30.17 -13.09
N ASN A 108 -30.95 -29.94 -14.00
CA ASN A 108 -30.36 -28.61 -14.19
C ASN A 108 -31.37 -27.59 -14.71
N LYS A 109 -32.34 -27.97 -15.57
CA LYS A 109 -33.43 -27.08 -15.97
C LYS A 109 -34.35 -26.72 -14.81
N LYS A 110 -34.70 -27.69 -13.97
CA LYS A 110 -35.49 -27.44 -12.74
C LYS A 110 -34.75 -26.55 -11.75
N LEU A 111 -33.45 -26.79 -11.52
CA LEU A 111 -32.62 -25.97 -10.65
C LEU A 111 -32.39 -24.56 -11.24
N ARG A 112 -32.21 -24.44 -12.56
CA ARG A 112 -32.17 -23.14 -13.25
C ARG A 112 -33.47 -22.37 -13.05
N ASN A 113 -34.63 -23.03 -13.16
CA ASN A 113 -35.92 -22.40 -12.91
C ASN A 113 -36.11 -22.01 -11.43
N ALA A 114 -35.64 -22.82 -10.49
CA ALA A 114 -35.64 -22.49 -9.07
C ALA A 114 -34.74 -21.28 -8.76
N LEU A 115 -33.57 -21.20 -9.40
CA LEU A 115 -32.66 -20.05 -9.31
C LEU A 115 -33.20 -18.80 -10.03
N SER A 116 -33.91 -18.94 -11.15
CA SER A 116 -34.57 -17.80 -11.79
C SER A 116 -35.69 -17.20 -10.93
N GLY A 117 -36.27 -17.98 -10.02
CA GLY A 117 -37.22 -17.49 -9.03
C GLY A 117 -36.56 -16.87 -7.79
N ALA A 118 -35.38 -17.37 -7.37
CA ALA A 118 -34.66 -16.91 -6.19
C ALA A 118 -33.68 -15.76 -6.47
N ILE A 119 -33.13 -15.65 -7.69
CA ILE A 119 -32.19 -14.61 -8.06
C ILE A 119 -32.93 -13.49 -8.80
N LEU A 120 -32.96 -12.32 -8.18
CA LEU A 120 -33.37 -11.09 -8.84
C LEU A 120 -32.29 -10.67 -9.83
N GLN A 121 -32.49 -11.01 -11.11
CA GLN A 121 -31.74 -10.41 -12.21
C GLN A 121 -32.37 -9.04 -12.53
N GLU A 122 -31.94 -8.01 -11.80
CA GLU A 122 -32.42 -6.64 -12.00
C GLU A 122 -31.34 -5.76 -12.65
N ARG A 123 -31.78 -4.77 -13.44
CA ARG A 123 -30.96 -3.61 -13.79
C ARG A 123 -31.43 -2.46 -12.89
N PRO A 124 -30.86 -2.31 -11.69
CA PRO A 124 -31.24 -1.20 -10.81
C PRO A 124 -30.98 0.13 -11.54
N ASN A 125 -31.77 1.15 -11.24
CA ASN A 125 -31.59 2.51 -11.77
C ASN A 125 -31.20 3.47 -10.62
N VAL A 126 -30.15 3.10 -9.87
CA VAL A 126 -29.60 3.92 -8.79
C VAL A 126 -28.28 4.48 -9.28
N ARG A 127 -28.12 5.80 -9.28
CA ARG A 127 -26.88 6.47 -9.73
C ARG A 127 -25.99 6.83 -8.55
N TRP A 128 -24.73 7.19 -8.83
CA TRP A 128 -23.83 7.71 -7.79
C TRP A 128 -24.34 8.98 -7.11
N GLU A 129 -25.13 9.78 -7.84
CA GLU A 129 -25.71 11.03 -7.38
C GLU A 129 -26.78 10.82 -6.31
N ASP A 130 -27.49 9.68 -6.39
CA ASP A 130 -28.57 9.27 -5.48
C ASP A 130 -28.06 8.77 -4.12
N ILE A 131 -26.74 8.60 -3.99
CA ILE A 131 -26.09 8.18 -2.74
C ILE A 131 -25.48 9.41 -2.08
N ALA A 132 -25.94 9.76 -0.89
CA ALA A 132 -25.37 10.83 -0.10
C ALA A 132 -24.14 10.35 0.70
N GLY A 133 -23.05 11.11 0.63
CA GLY A 133 -21.80 10.83 1.36
C GLY A 133 -21.02 9.63 0.79
N LEU A 134 -20.17 9.03 1.64
CA LEU A 134 -19.41 7.80 1.36
C LEU A 134 -18.46 7.90 0.14
N GLU A 135 -17.87 9.07 -0.12
CA GLU A 135 -17.06 9.30 -1.33
C GLU A 135 -15.85 8.36 -1.43
N ALA A 136 -15.17 8.07 -0.32
CA ALA A 136 -14.06 7.11 -0.30
C ALA A 136 -14.50 5.68 -0.67
N ALA A 137 -15.69 5.28 -0.24
CA ALA A 137 -16.27 3.97 -0.59
C ALA A 137 -16.69 3.93 -2.07
N LYS A 138 -17.34 5.00 -2.56
CA LYS A 138 -17.69 5.14 -3.99
C LYS A 138 -16.46 5.11 -4.88
N GLU A 139 -15.39 5.80 -4.51
CA GLU A 139 -14.16 5.83 -5.27
C GLU A 139 -13.49 4.45 -5.33
N THR A 140 -13.37 3.80 -4.17
CA THR A 140 -12.86 2.41 -4.10
C THR A 140 -13.66 1.48 -5.01
N LEU A 141 -14.99 1.63 -5.06
CA LEU A 141 -15.86 0.83 -5.92
C LEU A 141 -15.78 1.24 -7.40
N LYS A 142 -15.62 2.53 -7.72
CA LYS A 142 -15.37 3.00 -9.10
C LYS A 142 -14.07 2.44 -9.64
N GLU A 143 -13.00 2.46 -8.84
CA GLU A 143 -11.71 1.87 -9.21
C GLU A 143 -11.83 0.34 -9.36
N ALA A 144 -12.53 -0.31 -8.44
CA ALA A 144 -12.56 -1.77 -8.41
C ALA A 144 -13.49 -2.40 -9.46
N VAL A 145 -14.55 -1.71 -9.87
CA VAL A 145 -15.61 -2.28 -10.71
C VAL A 145 -15.78 -1.55 -12.03
N VAL A 146 -15.88 -0.22 -11.99
CA VAL A 146 -16.15 0.59 -13.19
C VAL A 146 -14.90 0.69 -14.07
N LEU A 147 -13.72 0.90 -13.46
CA LEU A 147 -12.46 1.09 -14.19
C LEU A 147 -12.04 -0.14 -15.01
N PRO A 148 -12.12 -1.39 -14.50
CA PRO A 148 -11.80 -2.58 -15.28
C PRO A 148 -12.73 -2.83 -16.46
N ILE A 149 -14.02 -2.49 -16.31
CA ILE A 149 -15.02 -2.66 -17.37
C ILE A 149 -14.84 -1.58 -18.44
N LYS A 150 -14.61 -0.33 -18.03
CA LYS A 150 -14.46 0.81 -18.94
C LYS A 150 -13.12 0.81 -19.67
N PHE A 151 -12.03 0.38 -19.02
CA PHE A 151 -10.69 0.33 -19.59
C PHE A 151 -9.99 -1.03 -19.37
N PRO A 152 -10.45 -2.11 -20.04
CA PRO A 152 -9.87 -3.45 -19.86
C PRO A 152 -8.37 -3.53 -20.19
N SER A 153 -7.87 -2.63 -21.06
CA SER A 153 -6.46 -2.56 -21.46
C SER A 153 -5.51 -2.20 -20.32
N LEU A 154 -5.99 -1.50 -19.28
CA LEU A 154 -5.19 -1.16 -18.10
C LEU A 154 -4.92 -2.38 -17.21
N PHE A 155 -5.78 -3.40 -17.28
CA PHE A 155 -5.77 -4.60 -16.45
C PHE A 155 -5.20 -5.81 -17.18
N GLN A 156 -4.03 -5.62 -17.81
CA GLN A 156 -3.27 -6.68 -18.48
C GLN A 156 -2.05 -7.13 -17.66
N GLY A 157 -1.67 -8.40 -17.84
CA GLY A 157 -0.52 -9.01 -17.15
C GLY A 157 -0.78 -9.24 -15.66
N LYS A 158 0.07 -8.67 -14.80
CA LYS A 158 -0.06 -8.79 -13.34
C LYS A 158 -1.10 -7.83 -12.73
N ARG A 159 -1.55 -6.82 -13.46
CA ARG A 159 -2.60 -5.89 -13.03
C ARG A 159 -3.95 -6.57 -13.22
N GLN A 160 -4.54 -7.08 -12.16
CA GLN A 160 -5.83 -7.78 -12.18
C GLN A 160 -6.87 -6.97 -11.40
N ALA A 161 -8.11 -6.97 -11.90
CA ALA A 161 -9.25 -6.42 -11.16
C ALA A 161 -9.48 -7.23 -9.88
N TRP A 162 -10.02 -6.56 -8.86
CA TRP A 162 -10.40 -7.19 -7.61
C TRP A 162 -11.53 -8.19 -7.86
N LYS A 163 -11.44 -9.35 -7.22
CA LYS A 163 -12.44 -10.42 -7.38
C LYS A 163 -13.50 -10.41 -6.28
N GLY A 164 -13.19 -9.81 -5.13
CA GLY A 164 -14.06 -9.81 -3.95
C GLY A 164 -13.91 -8.54 -3.13
N ILE A 165 -15.03 -7.86 -2.87
CA ILE A 165 -15.12 -6.68 -2.00
C ILE A 165 -16.16 -6.95 -0.91
N LEU A 166 -15.78 -6.71 0.35
CA LEU A 166 -16.68 -6.81 1.50
C LEU A 166 -17.08 -5.40 1.96
N LEU A 167 -18.37 -5.12 1.94
CA LEU A 167 -19.00 -3.94 2.51
C LEU A 167 -19.44 -4.27 3.95
N TYR A 168 -18.98 -3.51 4.93
CA TYR A 168 -19.39 -3.73 6.32
C TYR A 168 -19.65 -2.42 7.04
N GLY A 169 -20.53 -2.44 8.03
CA GLY A 169 -20.92 -1.24 8.79
C GLY A 169 -22.28 -1.42 9.45
N PRO A 170 -22.80 -0.41 10.16
CA PRO A 170 -24.05 -0.52 10.90
C PRO A 170 -25.24 -0.81 9.97
N PRO A 171 -26.34 -1.40 10.47
CA PRO A 171 -27.55 -1.55 9.68
C PRO A 171 -28.08 -0.17 9.24
N GLY A 172 -28.72 -0.10 8.07
CA GLY A 172 -29.33 1.13 7.58
C GLY A 172 -28.37 2.19 7.00
N THR A 173 -27.09 1.87 6.78
CA THR A 173 -26.11 2.80 6.18
C THR A 173 -26.00 2.74 4.65
N GLY A 174 -26.90 2.01 3.98
CA GLY A 174 -26.97 2.00 2.51
C GLY A 174 -26.02 1.04 1.80
N LYS A 175 -25.52 -0.01 2.48
CA LYS A 175 -24.64 -1.03 1.87
C LYS A 175 -25.26 -1.69 0.63
N SER A 176 -26.52 -2.12 0.72
CA SER A 176 -27.26 -2.72 -0.40
C SER A 176 -27.59 -1.68 -1.49
N TYR A 177 -27.82 -0.42 -1.10
CA TYR A 177 -28.06 0.69 -2.04
C TYR A 177 -26.79 1.03 -2.85
N LEU A 178 -25.62 1.00 -2.21
CA LEU A 178 -24.32 1.18 -2.83
C LEU A 178 -24.00 0.05 -3.82
N ALA A 179 -24.31 -1.20 -3.46
CA ALA A 179 -24.14 -2.34 -4.37
C ALA A 179 -25.03 -2.22 -5.63
N LYS A 180 -26.26 -1.72 -5.49
CA LYS A 180 -27.15 -1.44 -6.63
C LYS A 180 -26.57 -0.35 -7.54
N ALA A 181 -26.06 0.74 -6.98
CA ALA A 181 -25.46 1.81 -7.77
C ALA A 181 -24.22 1.35 -8.55
N VAL A 182 -23.38 0.50 -7.93
CA VAL A 182 -22.24 -0.13 -8.62
C VAL A 182 -22.70 -0.89 -9.85
N ALA A 183 -23.80 -1.65 -9.75
CA ALA A 183 -24.30 -2.43 -10.86
C ALA A 183 -24.86 -1.57 -12.00
N THR A 184 -25.61 -0.51 -11.67
CA THR A 184 -26.14 0.46 -12.64
C THR A 184 -25.00 1.12 -13.43
N GLU A 185 -23.97 1.57 -12.73
CA GLU A 185 -22.85 2.35 -13.28
C GLU A 185 -21.85 1.48 -14.04
N ALA A 186 -21.71 0.21 -13.64
CA ALA A 186 -20.93 -0.78 -14.35
C ALA A 186 -21.62 -1.29 -15.64
N ASN A 187 -22.90 -0.97 -15.86
CA ASN A 187 -23.75 -1.55 -16.91
C ASN A 187 -23.60 -3.09 -16.98
N SER A 188 -23.56 -3.72 -15.80
CA SER A 188 -23.22 -5.13 -15.61
C SER A 188 -24.44 -5.91 -15.14
N THR A 189 -24.45 -7.23 -15.33
CA THR A 189 -25.56 -8.05 -14.80
C THR A 189 -25.45 -8.16 -13.28
N PHE A 190 -26.52 -7.82 -12.57
CA PHE A 190 -26.57 -7.88 -11.11
C PHE A 190 -27.30 -9.14 -10.64
N PHE A 191 -26.61 -9.99 -9.90
CA PHE A 191 -27.18 -11.14 -9.22
C PHE A 191 -27.27 -10.81 -7.73
N SER A 192 -28.45 -10.45 -7.25
CA SER A 192 -28.71 -10.24 -5.83
C SER A 192 -29.19 -11.54 -5.20
N ILE A 193 -28.51 -12.02 -4.16
CA ILE A 193 -28.90 -13.21 -3.41
C ILE A 193 -28.78 -12.98 -1.90
N SER A 194 -29.80 -13.41 -1.16
CA SER A 194 -29.73 -13.45 0.30
C SER A 194 -29.12 -14.77 0.77
N SER A 195 -28.44 -14.73 1.92
CA SER A 195 -27.93 -15.92 2.60
C SER A 195 -29.01 -17.00 2.84
N SER A 196 -30.27 -16.61 3.04
CA SER A 196 -31.41 -17.54 3.19
C SER A 196 -31.74 -18.33 1.93
N ASP A 197 -31.53 -17.74 0.75
CA ASP A 197 -31.97 -18.30 -0.53
C ASP A 197 -31.06 -19.43 -1.01
N LEU A 198 -29.85 -19.49 -0.45
CA LEU A 198 -28.84 -20.51 -0.74
C LEU A 198 -29.02 -21.79 0.10
N VAL A 199 -29.88 -21.78 1.13
CA VAL A 199 -30.08 -22.92 2.03
C VAL A 199 -31.33 -23.70 1.60
N SER A 200 -31.14 -24.94 1.15
CA SER A 200 -32.25 -25.83 0.77
C SER A 200 -32.44 -26.99 1.77
N LYS A 201 -33.66 -27.54 1.84
CA LYS A 201 -34.00 -28.67 2.71
C LYS A 201 -33.39 -30.00 2.25
N TRP A 202 -33.02 -30.11 0.97
CA TRP A 202 -32.49 -31.34 0.37
C TRP A 202 -30.96 -31.33 0.36
N MET A 203 -30.36 -32.36 0.95
CA MET A 203 -28.91 -32.51 1.11
C MET A 203 -28.19 -32.44 -0.26
N GLY A 204 -27.22 -31.53 -0.40
CA GLY A 204 -26.38 -31.39 -1.60
C GLY A 204 -26.97 -30.52 -2.72
N GLU A 205 -28.23 -30.10 -2.63
CA GLU A 205 -28.85 -29.19 -3.60
C GLU A 205 -28.31 -27.75 -3.42
N SER A 206 -28.03 -27.32 -2.19
CA SER A 206 -27.44 -26.00 -1.90
C SER A 206 -26.07 -25.77 -2.55
N GLU A 207 -25.20 -26.78 -2.61
CA GLU A 207 -23.91 -26.70 -3.31
C GLU A 207 -24.08 -26.56 -4.82
N ARG A 208 -25.06 -27.28 -5.38
CA ARG A 208 -25.40 -27.19 -6.81
C ARG A 208 -25.94 -25.80 -7.15
N LEU A 209 -26.72 -25.20 -6.26
CA LEU A 209 -27.22 -23.82 -6.41
C LEU A 209 -26.06 -22.81 -6.47
N VAL A 210 -25.07 -22.91 -5.57
CA VAL A 210 -23.87 -22.05 -5.60
C VAL A 210 -23.07 -22.26 -6.90
N LYS A 211 -22.84 -23.51 -7.32
CA LYS A 211 -22.16 -23.80 -8.60
C LYS A 211 -22.88 -23.18 -9.79
N LEU A 212 -24.20 -23.32 -9.81
CA LEU A 212 -25.04 -22.84 -10.90
C LEU A 212 -25.13 -21.30 -10.92
N LEU A 213 -25.19 -20.63 -9.75
CA LEU A 213 -25.09 -19.17 -9.64
C LEU A 213 -23.79 -18.65 -10.28
N PHE A 214 -22.65 -19.23 -9.90
CA PHE A 214 -21.36 -18.84 -10.49
C PHE A 214 -21.26 -19.23 -11.98
N SER A 215 -21.93 -20.30 -12.42
CA SER A 215 -22.03 -20.63 -13.85
C SER A 215 -22.83 -19.59 -14.63
N MET A 216 -24.00 -19.19 -14.13
CA MET A 216 -24.82 -18.13 -14.73
C MET A 216 -24.06 -16.79 -14.77
N ALA A 217 -23.33 -16.46 -13.70
CA ALA A 217 -22.49 -15.27 -13.68
C ALA A 217 -21.35 -15.32 -14.71
N ARG A 218 -20.79 -16.52 -14.99
CA ARG A 218 -19.79 -16.72 -16.06
C ARG A 218 -20.38 -16.60 -17.46
N GLU A 219 -21.62 -17.06 -17.65
CA GLU A 219 -22.36 -16.95 -18.90
C GLU A 219 -22.70 -15.48 -19.22
N ASN A 220 -22.95 -14.66 -18.20
CA ASN A 220 -23.40 -13.26 -18.32
C ASN A 220 -22.31 -12.21 -18.03
N LYS A 221 -21.04 -12.45 -18.39
CA LYS A 221 -19.94 -11.50 -18.14
C LYS A 221 -20.10 -10.19 -18.95
N PRO A 222 -19.80 -9.01 -18.37
CA PRO A 222 -19.43 -8.76 -16.98
C PRO A 222 -20.62 -8.93 -16.02
N SER A 223 -20.34 -9.48 -14.84
CA SER A 223 -21.37 -9.75 -13.82
C SER A 223 -20.91 -9.41 -12.40
N VAL A 224 -21.87 -8.98 -11.58
CA VAL A 224 -21.68 -8.67 -10.15
C VAL A 224 -22.61 -9.57 -9.35
N ILE A 225 -22.04 -10.39 -8.46
CA ILE A 225 -22.77 -11.21 -7.49
C ILE A 225 -22.77 -10.46 -6.17
N PHE A 226 -23.95 -10.07 -5.68
CA PHE A 226 -24.14 -9.45 -4.38
C PHE A 226 -24.75 -10.45 -3.40
N ILE A 227 -24.01 -10.74 -2.33
CA ILE A 227 -24.44 -11.62 -1.23
C ILE A 227 -24.69 -10.74 -0.02
N ASP A 228 -25.96 -10.55 0.32
CA ASP A 228 -26.34 -9.81 1.53
C ASP A 228 -26.29 -10.73 2.76
N GLU A 229 -25.99 -10.16 3.93
CA GLU A 229 -25.85 -10.87 5.21
C GLU A 229 -24.94 -12.11 5.12
N ILE A 230 -23.75 -11.95 4.53
CA ILE A 230 -22.82 -13.08 4.28
C ILE A 230 -22.37 -13.77 5.57
N ASP A 231 -22.42 -13.08 6.71
CA ASP A 231 -22.14 -13.63 8.04
C ASP A 231 -23.06 -14.78 8.42
N ALA A 232 -24.31 -14.81 7.95
CA ALA A 232 -25.25 -15.89 8.23
C ALA A 232 -24.81 -17.24 7.63
N LEU A 233 -24.10 -17.23 6.49
CA LEU A 233 -23.56 -18.43 5.85
C LEU A 233 -22.09 -18.70 6.20
N CYS A 234 -21.34 -17.65 6.53
CA CYS A 234 -19.88 -17.69 6.63
C CYS A 234 -19.34 -17.43 8.05
N GLY A 235 -20.05 -17.92 9.07
CA GLY A 235 -19.64 -17.87 10.47
C GLY A 235 -18.32 -18.63 10.77
N PRO A 236 -17.70 -18.47 11.95
CA PRO A 236 -16.44 -19.14 12.27
C PRO A 236 -16.66 -20.65 12.47
N ARG A 237 -15.66 -21.46 12.07
CA ARG A 237 -15.73 -22.93 12.19
C ARG A 237 -15.72 -23.35 13.66
N GLY A 238 -16.77 -24.04 14.12
CA GLY A 238 -16.91 -24.50 15.51
C GLY A 238 -17.84 -25.72 15.66
N GLU A 239 -17.91 -26.28 16.87
CA GLU A 239 -18.62 -27.55 17.17
C GLU A 239 -20.16 -27.50 17.01
N GLY A 240 -20.76 -26.32 16.80
CA GLY A 240 -22.20 -26.15 16.57
C GLY A 240 -22.62 -25.91 15.11
N GLU A 241 -21.70 -25.95 14.15
CA GLU A 241 -21.97 -25.61 12.74
C GLU A 241 -22.64 -26.78 11.99
N SER A 242 -23.79 -26.53 11.35
CA SER A 242 -24.47 -27.51 10.51
C SER A 242 -23.58 -27.97 9.35
N GLU A 243 -23.59 -29.27 9.06
CA GLU A 243 -22.82 -29.85 7.95
C GLU A 243 -23.14 -29.17 6.60
N ALA A 244 -24.41 -28.78 6.40
CA ALA A 244 -24.84 -28.07 5.20
C ALA A 244 -24.15 -26.70 5.04
N SER A 245 -24.03 -25.92 6.12
CA SER A 245 -23.36 -24.61 6.11
C SER A 245 -21.88 -24.74 5.78
N ARG A 246 -21.18 -25.73 6.35
CA ARG A 246 -19.76 -26.01 6.06
C ARG A 246 -19.50 -26.32 4.59
N ARG A 247 -20.37 -27.11 3.98
CA ARG A 247 -20.23 -27.49 2.57
C ARG A 247 -20.53 -26.31 1.63
N ILE A 248 -21.59 -25.53 1.91
CA ILE A 248 -21.90 -24.30 1.17
C ILE A 248 -20.72 -23.32 1.21
N LYS A 249 -20.17 -23.06 2.41
CA LYS A 249 -19.02 -22.18 2.60
C LYS A 249 -17.77 -22.66 1.85
N THR A 250 -17.53 -23.97 1.87
CA THR A 250 -16.42 -24.57 1.10
C THR A 250 -16.63 -24.38 -0.39
N GLU A 251 -17.85 -24.56 -0.88
CA GLU A 251 -18.18 -24.36 -2.29
C GLU A 251 -18.02 -22.90 -2.73
N ILE A 252 -18.49 -21.93 -1.92
CA ILE A 252 -18.29 -20.50 -2.18
C ILE A 252 -16.79 -20.18 -2.29
N LEU A 253 -15.95 -20.70 -1.38
CA LEU A 253 -14.49 -20.50 -1.43
C LEU A 253 -13.87 -21.05 -2.71
N VAL A 254 -14.27 -22.26 -3.13
CA VAL A 254 -13.79 -22.90 -4.37
C VAL A 254 -14.19 -22.08 -5.59
N GLN A 255 -15.43 -21.60 -5.66
CA GLN A 255 -15.91 -20.79 -6.78
C GLN A 255 -15.23 -19.41 -6.84
N MET A 256 -14.94 -18.78 -5.70
CA MET A 256 -14.21 -17.51 -5.62
C MET A 256 -12.74 -17.63 -6.04
N ASP A 257 -12.07 -18.75 -5.73
CA ASP A 257 -10.68 -18.98 -6.13
C ASP A 257 -10.54 -19.27 -7.63
N GLY A 258 -11.59 -19.82 -8.25
CA GLY A 258 -11.57 -20.17 -9.67
C GLY A 258 -10.65 -21.35 -10.00
N VAL A 259 -10.41 -22.26 -9.04
CA VAL A 259 -9.64 -23.48 -9.29
C VAL A 259 -10.38 -24.30 -10.36
N GLY A 260 -9.82 -24.34 -11.57
CA GLY A 260 -10.40 -25.06 -12.72
C GLY A 260 -11.33 -24.24 -13.63
N ASN A 261 -11.64 -22.97 -13.33
CA ASN A 261 -12.59 -22.15 -14.11
C ASN A 261 -12.13 -20.69 -14.29
N ASP A 262 -12.44 -20.06 -15.43
CA ASP A 262 -12.09 -18.66 -15.70
C ASP A 262 -12.96 -17.67 -14.90
N SER A 263 -12.40 -17.15 -13.81
CA SER A 263 -13.06 -16.17 -12.93
C SER A 263 -12.91 -14.71 -13.41
N LYS A 264 -12.38 -14.46 -14.61
CA LYS A 264 -12.23 -13.09 -15.13
C LYS A 264 -13.60 -12.46 -15.44
N GLY A 265 -13.80 -11.21 -15.05
CA GLY A 265 -15.03 -10.46 -15.33
C GLY A 265 -16.20 -10.72 -14.39
N ILE A 266 -15.97 -11.41 -13.26
CA ILE A 266 -16.96 -11.63 -12.20
C ILE A 266 -16.46 -10.97 -10.93
N LEU A 267 -17.32 -10.16 -10.32
CA LEU A 267 -17.07 -9.53 -9.03
C LEU A 267 -18.03 -10.09 -7.98
N VAL A 268 -17.50 -10.45 -6.81
CA VAL A 268 -18.31 -10.81 -5.65
C VAL A 268 -18.32 -9.65 -4.65
N LEU A 269 -19.50 -9.09 -4.40
CA LEU A 269 -19.76 -8.12 -3.35
C LEU A 269 -20.44 -8.84 -2.18
N GLY A 270 -19.86 -8.76 -0.99
CA GLY A 270 -20.49 -9.24 0.24
C GLY A 270 -20.91 -8.06 1.11
N ALA A 271 -22.07 -8.12 1.74
CA ALA A 271 -22.47 -7.17 2.78
C ALA A 271 -22.63 -7.87 4.13
N THR A 272 -22.20 -7.21 5.21
CA THR A 272 -22.38 -7.71 6.59
C THR A 272 -22.51 -6.58 7.59
N ASN A 273 -23.28 -6.81 8.65
CA ASN A 273 -23.37 -5.91 9.81
C ASN A 273 -22.38 -6.30 10.93
N ILE A 274 -21.92 -7.55 10.93
CA ILE A 274 -21.22 -8.19 12.04
C ILE A 274 -19.90 -8.82 11.53
N PRO A 275 -18.93 -7.99 11.09
CA PRO A 275 -17.76 -8.48 10.38
C PRO A 275 -16.80 -9.32 11.26
N TRP A 276 -16.90 -9.23 12.59
CA TRP A 276 -16.13 -10.06 13.54
C TRP A 276 -16.56 -11.53 13.57
N GLN A 277 -17.80 -11.85 13.16
CA GLN A 277 -18.27 -13.23 13.06
C GLN A 277 -17.86 -13.89 11.73
N LEU A 278 -17.21 -13.16 10.81
CA LEU A 278 -16.83 -13.73 9.53
C LEU A 278 -15.58 -14.62 9.62
N ASP A 279 -15.69 -15.82 9.07
CA ASP A 279 -14.61 -16.80 8.97
C ASP A 279 -13.34 -16.21 8.32
N ALA A 280 -12.18 -16.58 8.87
CA ALA A 280 -10.90 -16.07 8.40
C ALA A 280 -10.60 -16.42 6.92
N ALA A 281 -11.03 -17.57 6.42
CA ALA A 281 -10.81 -17.96 5.03
C ALA A 281 -11.65 -17.12 4.07
N ILE A 282 -12.92 -16.87 4.40
CA ILE A 282 -13.82 -16.00 3.64
C ILE A 282 -13.31 -14.55 3.68
N ARG A 283 -12.91 -14.07 4.87
CA ARG A 283 -12.30 -12.75 5.07
C ARG A 283 -11.03 -12.54 4.24
N ARG A 284 -10.28 -13.60 3.95
CA ARG A 284 -9.09 -13.58 3.07
C ARG A 284 -9.44 -13.51 1.58
N ARG A 285 -10.60 -14.04 1.16
CA ARG A 285 -11.07 -14.01 -0.24
C ARG A 285 -11.68 -12.66 -0.63
N PHE A 286 -12.22 -11.93 0.34
CA PHE A 286 -12.52 -10.51 0.18
C PHE A 286 -11.24 -9.68 0.28
N GLN A 287 -10.66 -9.40 -0.89
CA GLN A 287 -9.38 -8.72 -1.06
C GLN A 287 -9.44 -7.27 -0.59
N ARG A 288 -10.60 -6.63 -0.77
CA ARG A 288 -10.88 -5.27 -0.30
C ARG A 288 -12.02 -5.29 0.71
N ARG A 289 -11.91 -4.48 1.77
CA ARG A 289 -12.92 -4.34 2.82
C ARG A 289 -13.21 -2.86 2.96
N VAL A 290 -14.46 -2.47 2.83
CA VAL A 290 -14.90 -1.09 2.81
C VAL A 290 -15.85 -0.89 3.98
N HIS A 291 -15.45 -0.02 4.91
CA HIS A 291 -16.28 0.38 6.03
C HIS A 291 -17.31 1.42 5.56
N ILE A 292 -18.57 1.21 5.93
CA ILE A 292 -19.70 2.10 5.61
C ILE A 292 -20.30 2.54 6.95
N GLY A 293 -19.74 3.62 7.49
CA GLY A 293 -20.16 4.22 8.75
C GLY A 293 -21.47 5.00 8.66
N LEU A 294 -21.87 5.57 9.79
CA LEU A 294 -22.98 6.52 9.86
C LEU A 294 -22.65 7.81 9.07
N PRO A 295 -23.67 8.48 8.51
CA PRO A 295 -23.46 9.71 7.74
C PRO A 295 -23.03 10.89 8.61
N ASP A 296 -22.14 11.71 8.05
CA ASP A 296 -21.73 13.00 8.59
C ASP A 296 -22.83 14.05 8.43
N ASN A 297 -22.66 15.22 9.05
CA ASN A 297 -23.69 16.27 9.04
C ASN A 297 -24.08 16.70 7.61
N ASN A 298 -23.11 16.84 6.70
CA ASN A 298 -23.37 17.17 5.31
C ASN A 298 -24.07 16.01 4.56
N GLY A 299 -23.63 14.77 4.80
CA GLY A 299 -24.31 13.57 4.33
C GLY A 299 -25.78 13.51 4.75
N ARG A 300 -26.09 13.79 6.02
CA ARG A 300 -27.47 13.83 6.55
C ARG A 300 -28.31 14.93 5.91
N ALA A 301 -27.78 16.14 5.77
CA ALA A 301 -28.49 17.24 5.11
C ALA A 301 -28.87 16.88 3.67
N ARG A 302 -27.92 16.25 2.93
CA ARG A 302 -28.16 15.77 1.58
C ARG A 302 -29.18 14.62 1.54
N MET A 303 -29.17 13.71 2.52
CA MET A 303 -30.16 12.63 2.64
C MET A 303 -31.57 13.18 2.85
N PHE A 304 -31.75 14.17 3.73
CA PHE A 304 -33.07 14.81 3.90
C PHE A 304 -33.56 15.40 2.58
N LYS A 305 -32.69 16.10 1.84
CA LYS A 305 -33.04 16.66 0.54
C LYS A 305 -33.43 15.59 -0.49
N LEU A 306 -32.69 14.48 -0.57
CA LEU A 306 -33.04 13.39 -1.48
C LEU A 306 -34.33 12.67 -1.08
N ALA A 307 -34.54 12.45 0.21
CA ALA A 307 -35.68 11.70 0.72
C ALA A 307 -37.01 12.46 0.57
N ILE A 308 -36.99 13.80 0.58
CA ILE A 308 -38.18 14.64 0.35
C ILE A 308 -38.57 14.65 -1.14
N GLY A 309 -37.58 14.55 -2.04
CA GLY A 309 -37.81 14.52 -3.49
C GLY A 309 -38.48 15.80 -4.00
N ASP A 310 -39.45 15.62 -4.89
CA ASP A 310 -40.19 16.72 -5.55
C ASP A 310 -41.44 17.18 -4.75
N THR A 311 -41.54 16.82 -3.47
CA THR A 311 -42.69 17.22 -2.65
C THR A 311 -42.66 18.73 -2.37
N ASP A 312 -43.79 19.41 -2.58
CA ASP A 312 -43.97 20.82 -2.21
C ASP A 312 -43.76 20.97 -0.68
N THR A 313 -42.71 21.68 -0.29
CA THR A 313 -42.38 21.95 1.12
C THR A 313 -42.06 23.43 1.32
N ALA A 314 -42.34 23.93 2.53
CA ALA A 314 -41.99 25.31 2.92
C ALA A 314 -40.53 25.46 3.37
N LEU A 315 -39.69 24.42 3.17
CA LEU A 315 -38.33 24.35 3.69
C LEU A 315 -37.34 25.20 2.88
N GLN A 316 -36.47 25.92 3.58
CA GLN A 316 -35.34 26.65 3.02
C GLN A 316 -34.07 25.80 2.98
N SER A 317 -33.07 26.22 2.19
CA SER A 317 -31.78 25.52 2.11
C SER A 317 -31.05 25.44 3.47
N SER A 318 -31.24 26.43 4.35
CA SER A 318 -30.71 26.45 5.73
C SER A 318 -31.35 25.42 6.64
N ASP A 319 -32.58 25.00 6.35
CA ASP A 319 -33.36 24.14 7.24
C ASP A 319 -32.82 22.71 7.20
N TYR A 320 -32.32 22.25 6.05
CA TYR A 320 -31.65 20.95 5.91
C TYR A 320 -30.42 20.81 6.83
N ASN A 321 -29.63 21.88 7.01
CA ASN A 321 -28.49 21.88 7.93
C ASN A 321 -28.94 21.84 9.40
N THR A 322 -30.08 22.47 9.69
CA THR A 322 -30.69 22.46 11.03
C THR A 322 -31.20 21.06 11.37
N LEU A 323 -31.90 20.41 10.44
CA LEU A 323 -32.37 19.03 10.58
C LEU A 323 -31.20 18.05 10.76
N ALA A 324 -30.15 18.20 9.95
CA ALA A 324 -28.97 17.35 10.02
C ALA A 324 -28.18 17.49 11.33
N SER A 325 -28.17 18.69 11.92
CA SER A 325 -27.55 18.96 13.23
C SER A 325 -28.36 18.36 14.38
N LYS A 326 -29.69 18.24 14.23
CA LYS A 326 -30.58 17.61 15.22
C LYS A 326 -30.65 16.08 15.11
N SER A 327 -30.26 15.50 13.98
CA SER A 327 -30.31 14.04 13.73
C SER A 327 -28.96 13.34 13.92
N ASP A 328 -28.17 13.75 14.93
CA ASP A 328 -26.86 13.14 15.15
C ASP A 328 -26.97 11.67 15.58
N GLY A 329 -26.14 10.82 14.96
CA GLY A 329 -26.18 9.37 15.16
C GLY A 329 -27.27 8.62 14.37
N PHE A 330 -28.08 9.30 13.56
CA PHE A 330 -29.12 8.66 12.75
C PHE A 330 -28.51 7.94 11.54
N SER A 331 -29.02 6.74 11.24
CA SER A 331 -28.72 6.03 10.00
C SER A 331 -29.52 6.58 8.81
N GLY A 332 -29.18 6.16 7.58
CA GLY A 332 -29.96 6.54 6.40
C GLY A 332 -31.40 6.05 6.48
N SER A 333 -31.63 4.85 7.02
CA SER A 333 -32.97 4.31 7.28
C SER A 333 -33.75 5.13 8.32
N ASP A 334 -33.09 5.60 9.39
CA ASP A 334 -33.73 6.45 10.39
C ASP A 334 -34.18 7.79 9.77
N ILE A 335 -33.34 8.39 8.93
CA ILE A 335 -33.66 9.65 8.21
C ILE A 335 -34.84 9.44 7.26
N SER A 336 -34.87 8.35 6.50
CA SER A 336 -36.01 8.03 5.63
C SER A 336 -37.31 7.88 6.41
N ASN A 337 -37.26 7.24 7.59
CA ASN A 337 -38.43 7.09 8.46
C ASN A 337 -38.92 8.44 9.02
N VAL A 338 -37.99 9.31 9.44
CA VAL A 338 -38.32 10.68 9.90
C VAL A 338 -39.00 11.47 8.79
N VAL A 339 -38.47 11.42 7.58
CA VAL A 339 -39.04 12.11 6.42
C VAL A 339 -40.44 11.57 6.12
N GLN A 340 -40.62 10.25 6.07
CA GLN A 340 -41.93 9.65 5.87
C GLN A 340 -42.94 10.06 6.97
N HIS A 341 -42.49 10.13 8.22
CA HIS A 341 -43.34 10.56 9.34
C HIS A 341 -43.76 12.03 9.19
N ALA A 342 -42.84 12.90 8.79
CA ALA A 342 -43.12 14.32 8.54
C ALA A 342 -44.07 14.51 7.35
N LEU A 343 -43.86 13.78 6.24
CA LEU A 343 -44.72 13.83 5.05
C LEU A 343 -46.15 13.33 5.32
N MET A 344 -46.34 12.45 6.31
CA MET A 344 -47.67 11.98 6.72
C MET A 344 -48.42 12.95 7.64
N ARG A 345 -47.78 14.01 8.15
CA ARG A 345 -48.44 14.95 9.06
C ARG A 345 -49.54 15.79 8.42
N PRO A 346 -49.38 16.36 7.21
CA PRO A 346 -50.49 17.02 6.52
C PRO A 346 -51.71 16.13 6.37
N VAL A 347 -51.51 14.83 6.06
CA VAL A 347 -52.59 13.85 5.97
C VAL A 347 -53.30 13.69 7.31
N ARG A 348 -52.55 13.55 8.41
CA ARG A 348 -53.13 13.49 9.77
C ARG A 348 -53.88 14.79 10.14
N LYS A 349 -53.36 15.95 9.74
CA LYS A 349 -54.03 17.26 9.93
C LYS A 349 -55.36 17.32 9.18
N ILE A 350 -55.44 16.80 7.96
CA ILE A 350 -56.70 16.71 7.18
C ILE A 350 -57.70 15.79 7.87
N LEU A 351 -57.27 14.60 8.32
CA LEU A 351 -58.14 13.64 9.02
C LEU A 351 -58.71 14.19 10.33
N GLN A 352 -57.97 15.08 11.00
CA GLN A 352 -58.39 15.72 12.25
C GLN A 352 -59.05 17.10 12.04
N ALA A 353 -59.13 17.58 10.80
CA ALA A 353 -59.65 18.90 10.50
C ALA A 353 -61.18 18.93 10.64
N THR A 354 -61.68 19.97 11.29
CA THR A 354 -63.11 20.28 11.43
C THR A 354 -63.54 21.50 10.62
N HIS A 355 -62.57 22.26 10.12
CA HIS A 355 -62.77 23.51 9.39
C HIS A 355 -61.82 23.56 8.18
N PHE A 356 -62.36 24.00 7.04
CA PHE A 356 -61.62 24.16 5.79
C PHE A 356 -61.79 25.58 5.23
N LYS A 357 -60.84 26.02 4.41
CA LYS A 357 -60.83 27.31 3.71
C LYS A 357 -60.63 27.10 2.23
N ALA A 358 -61.33 27.88 1.41
CA ALA A 358 -61.16 27.88 -0.04
C ALA A 358 -59.94 28.72 -0.46
N VAL A 359 -59.02 28.13 -1.23
CA VAL A 359 -57.81 28.75 -1.77
C VAL A 359 -57.75 28.48 -3.27
N MET A 360 -57.28 29.45 -4.06
CA MET A 360 -57.06 29.27 -5.49
C MET A 360 -55.63 28.76 -5.74
N LYS A 361 -55.47 27.55 -6.28
CA LYS A 361 -54.18 27.00 -6.75
C LYS A 361 -54.35 26.63 -8.23
N ASP A 362 -53.46 27.12 -9.09
CA ASP A 362 -53.47 26.87 -10.54
C ASP A 362 -54.80 27.19 -11.27
N GLY A 363 -55.54 28.20 -10.78
CA GLY A 363 -56.82 28.63 -11.37
C GLY A 363 -58.05 27.82 -10.92
N ASN A 364 -57.86 26.77 -10.11
CA ASN A 364 -58.94 25.96 -9.54
C ASN A 364 -59.17 26.31 -8.06
N ARG A 365 -60.44 26.25 -7.64
CA ARG A 365 -60.83 26.40 -6.22
C ARG A 365 -60.54 25.10 -5.50
N MET A 366 -59.64 25.13 -4.52
CA MET A 366 -59.32 24.00 -3.66
C MET A 366 -59.61 24.32 -2.19
N LEU A 367 -59.85 23.30 -1.37
CA LEU A 367 -60.13 23.40 0.06
C LEU A 367 -58.94 22.87 0.84
N THR A 368 -58.45 23.67 1.79
CA THR A 368 -57.35 23.30 2.69
C THR A 368 -57.77 23.45 4.16
N PRO A 369 -57.30 22.61 5.08
CA PRO A 369 -57.59 22.75 6.52
C PRO A 369 -57.21 24.13 7.07
N CYS A 370 -58.07 24.73 7.90
CA CYS A 370 -57.80 26.03 8.54
C CYS A 370 -58.15 26.02 10.04
N SER A 371 -57.74 27.08 10.75
CA SER A 371 -58.04 27.24 12.17
C SER A 371 -59.53 27.58 12.41
N PRO A 372 -60.16 27.11 13.51
CA PRO A 372 -61.53 27.48 13.86
C PRO A 372 -61.78 28.99 14.05
N GLY A 373 -60.73 29.80 14.14
CA GLY A 373 -60.81 31.27 14.23
C GLY A 373 -60.68 32.02 12.90
N ASP A 374 -60.53 31.33 11.76
CA ASP A 374 -60.32 31.96 10.45
C ASP A 374 -61.64 32.62 9.93
N PRO A 375 -61.63 33.88 9.46
CA PRO A 375 -62.84 34.56 8.97
C PRO A 375 -63.52 33.87 7.78
N GLU A 376 -62.77 33.11 6.97
CA GLU A 376 -63.24 32.43 5.77
C GLU A 376 -63.41 30.92 5.97
N LYS A 377 -63.59 30.49 7.23
CA LYS A 377 -63.74 29.08 7.60
C LYS A 377 -65.09 28.51 7.16
N ILE A 378 -65.06 27.25 6.76
CA ILE A 378 -66.24 26.44 6.46
C ILE A 378 -66.15 25.20 7.34
N GLU A 379 -67.15 25.01 8.21
CA GLU A 379 -67.25 23.81 9.06
C GLU A 379 -67.68 22.62 8.20
N MET A 380 -66.76 21.68 8.01
CA MET A 380 -66.99 20.43 7.28
C MET A 380 -65.92 19.40 7.67
N THR A 381 -66.21 18.13 7.43
CA THR A 381 -65.26 17.04 7.67
C THR A 381 -64.59 16.60 6.37
N TYR A 382 -63.50 15.84 6.45
CA TYR A 382 -62.78 15.40 5.25
C TYR A 382 -63.65 14.53 4.32
N ASP A 383 -64.63 13.78 4.87
CA ASP A 383 -65.57 12.95 4.11
C ASP A 383 -66.47 13.78 3.17
N ASP A 384 -66.67 15.06 3.47
CA ASP A 384 -67.50 15.98 2.69
C ASP A 384 -66.72 16.64 1.52
N VAL A 385 -65.38 16.48 1.48
CA VAL A 385 -64.50 17.10 0.48
C VAL A 385 -64.23 16.12 -0.67
N LYS A 386 -64.43 16.56 -1.92
CA LYS A 386 -64.11 15.73 -3.09
C LYS A 386 -62.60 15.63 -3.32
N SER A 387 -62.14 14.50 -3.85
CA SER A 387 -60.72 14.23 -4.07
C SER A 387 -60.01 15.22 -5.01
N ASP A 388 -60.73 15.83 -5.94
CA ASP A 388 -60.25 16.81 -6.92
C ASP A 388 -60.23 18.25 -6.39
N GLU A 389 -60.88 18.50 -5.24
CA GLU A 389 -60.97 19.81 -4.61
C GLU A 389 -60.10 19.91 -3.33
N LEU A 390 -59.44 18.83 -2.90
CA LEU A 390 -58.64 18.80 -1.67
C LEU A 390 -57.20 19.26 -1.89
N LEU A 391 -56.76 20.27 -1.13
CA LEU A 391 -55.37 20.72 -1.09
C LEU A 391 -54.75 20.44 0.29
N ALA A 392 -53.74 19.56 0.32
CA ALA A 392 -53.00 19.27 1.53
C ALA A 392 -52.17 20.48 1.99
N PRO A 393 -52.06 20.75 3.30
CA PRO A 393 -51.15 21.76 3.81
C PRO A 393 -49.69 21.44 3.45
N ASP A 394 -48.91 22.48 3.17
CA ASP A 394 -47.46 22.33 2.92
C ASP A 394 -46.75 21.77 4.16
N VAL A 395 -45.77 20.89 3.93
CA VAL A 395 -44.94 20.35 5.02
C VAL A 395 -43.97 21.44 5.48
N ALA A 396 -44.04 21.80 6.76
CA ALA A 396 -43.19 22.82 7.37
C ALA A 396 -42.05 22.22 8.22
N LEU A 397 -41.04 23.02 8.56
CA LEU A 397 -39.94 22.60 9.45
C LEU A 397 -40.42 22.00 10.77
N GLN A 398 -41.48 22.56 11.36
CA GLN A 398 -42.09 22.07 12.61
C GLN A 398 -42.57 20.62 12.49
N ASP A 399 -43.02 20.18 11.31
CA ASP A 399 -43.47 18.80 11.10
C ASP A 399 -42.29 17.82 11.15
N PHE A 400 -41.10 18.24 10.68
CA PHE A 400 -39.87 17.48 10.81
C PHE A 400 -39.30 17.51 12.22
N GLU A 401 -39.38 18.63 12.93
CA GLU A 401 -38.87 18.74 14.30
C GLU A 401 -39.59 17.78 15.25
N VAL A 402 -40.93 17.72 15.17
CA VAL A 402 -41.64 16.78 16.02
C VAL A 402 -41.45 15.33 15.54
N ALA A 403 -41.28 15.09 14.23
CA ALA A 403 -40.91 13.76 13.75
C ALA A 403 -39.51 13.31 14.27
N LEU A 404 -38.58 14.25 14.46
CA LEU A 404 -37.29 13.99 15.10
C LEU A 404 -37.43 13.73 16.59
N GLU A 405 -38.30 14.44 17.30
CA GLU A 405 -38.58 14.18 18.72
C GLU A 405 -39.23 12.80 18.96
N ASP A 406 -40.11 12.38 18.06
CA ASP A 406 -40.79 11.08 18.12
C ASP A 406 -39.89 9.90 17.69
N SER A 407 -38.70 10.17 17.14
CA SER A 407 -37.80 9.15 16.59
C SER A 407 -36.52 8.99 17.41
N HIS A 408 -36.00 7.78 17.43
CA HIS A 408 -34.77 7.43 18.15
C HIS A 408 -33.77 6.76 17.22
N PRO A 409 -32.44 7.00 17.38
CA PRO A 409 -31.41 6.31 16.60
C PRO A 409 -31.49 4.79 16.79
N THR A 410 -31.48 4.05 15.69
CA THR A 410 -31.56 2.58 15.73
C THR A 410 -30.20 1.93 16.07
N VAL A 411 -29.09 2.61 15.79
CA VAL A 411 -27.74 2.06 15.98
C VAL A 411 -27.21 2.37 17.39
N SER A 412 -26.82 1.32 18.13
CA SER A 412 -26.26 1.46 19.47
C SER A 412 -24.81 1.97 19.46
N LYS A 413 -24.40 2.66 20.54
CA LYS A 413 -23.00 3.11 20.69
C LYS A 413 -22.02 1.93 20.80
N ASP A 414 -22.41 0.87 21.48
CA ASP A 414 -21.61 -0.36 21.63
C ASP A 414 -21.30 -1.01 20.27
N ASP A 415 -22.26 -1.00 19.34
CA ASP A 415 -22.04 -1.54 17.99
C ASP A 415 -21.07 -0.67 17.18
N ILE A 416 -21.14 0.65 17.34
CA ILE A 416 -20.18 1.57 16.73
C ILE A 416 -18.77 1.30 17.28
N GLU A 417 -18.62 1.15 18.59
CA GLU A 417 -17.33 0.86 19.22
C GLU A 417 -16.74 -0.47 18.74
N LYS A 418 -17.56 -1.53 18.66
CA LYS A 418 -17.13 -2.84 18.12
C LYS A 418 -16.71 -2.72 16.66
N GLN A 419 -17.42 -1.94 15.86
CA GLN A 419 -17.05 -1.72 14.46
C GLN A 419 -15.79 -0.89 14.32
N VAL A 420 -15.58 0.14 15.14
CA VAL A 420 -14.35 0.93 15.16
C VAL A 420 -13.18 0.05 15.60
N ALA A 421 -13.34 -0.77 16.65
CA ALA A 421 -12.32 -1.71 17.08
C ALA A 421 -11.95 -2.71 15.97
N TRP A 422 -12.96 -3.28 15.29
CA TRP A 422 -12.75 -4.16 14.14
C TRP A 422 -12.11 -3.42 12.96
N THR A 423 -12.48 -2.17 12.71
CA THR A 423 -11.91 -1.32 11.66
C THR A 423 -10.48 -0.92 11.99
N ASN A 424 -10.12 -0.77 13.27
CA ASN A 424 -8.73 -0.54 13.66
C ASN A 424 -7.92 -1.84 13.52
N GLU A 425 -8.47 -2.98 13.92
CA GLU A 425 -7.80 -4.29 13.81
C GLU A 425 -7.67 -4.78 12.36
N PHE A 426 -8.62 -4.45 11.49
CA PHE A 426 -8.70 -5.00 10.13
C PHE A 426 -8.83 -3.96 9.01
N GLY A 427 -8.91 -2.67 9.34
CA GLY A 427 -8.84 -1.53 8.42
C GLY A 427 -7.41 -1.03 8.26
N SER A 428 -7.15 -0.32 7.15
CA SER A 428 -5.81 -0.20 6.60
C SER A 428 -4.90 0.85 7.24
N GLU A 429 -5.42 1.84 7.98
CA GLU A 429 -4.69 3.12 8.12
C GLU A 429 -4.51 3.67 9.56
N ALA A 430 -5.35 3.32 10.55
CA ALA A 430 -5.26 3.89 11.90
C ALA A 430 -4.09 3.34 12.75
N ASP A 431 -3.57 2.16 12.41
CA ASP A 431 -2.53 1.46 13.19
C ASP A 431 -1.25 2.28 13.34
N ILE A 432 -0.79 2.91 12.25
CA ILE A 432 0.54 3.52 12.16
C ILE A 432 0.63 4.71 13.12
N ILE A 433 -0.40 5.56 13.13
CA ILE A 433 -0.44 6.75 13.98
C ILE A 433 -0.55 6.38 15.45
N ASN A 434 -1.40 5.41 15.79
CA ASN A 434 -1.51 4.93 17.15
C ASN A 434 -0.16 4.38 17.65
N TYR A 435 0.58 3.70 16.78
CA TYR A 435 1.88 3.12 17.09
C TYR A 435 2.97 4.16 17.37
N ILE A 436 3.00 5.29 16.65
CA ILE A 436 3.93 6.40 16.94
C ILE A 436 3.34 7.48 17.85
N GLY A 437 2.07 7.35 18.25
CA GLY A 437 1.29 8.39 18.90
C GLY A 437 1.92 8.93 20.18
N HIS A 438 2.54 8.08 21.00
CA HIS A 438 3.27 8.51 22.20
C HIS A 438 4.38 9.53 21.87
N SER A 439 5.10 9.31 20.77
CA SER A 439 6.17 10.20 20.31
C SER A 439 5.65 11.46 19.59
N LEU A 440 4.41 11.43 19.10
CA LEU A 440 3.75 12.58 18.47
C LEU A 440 3.14 13.55 19.48
N LYS A 441 2.83 13.12 20.71
CA LYS A 441 2.26 13.99 21.76
C LYS A 441 3.05 15.28 22.01
N ARG A 442 4.38 15.25 21.84
CA ARG A 442 5.22 16.46 21.97
C ARG A 442 5.01 17.51 20.89
N HIS A 443 4.44 17.10 19.75
CA HIS A 443 4.09 17.98 18.63
C HIS A 443 2.59 18.35 18.65
N ALA A 444 1.87 18.12 19.75
CA ALA A 444 0.50 18.57 19.88
C ALA A 444 0.44 20.10 19.73
N GLY A 445 -0.39 20.61 18.81
CA GLY A 445 -0.47 22.03 18.50
C GLY A 445 0.69 22.58 17.68
N CYS A 446 1.49 21.75 17.00
CA CYS A 446 2.58 22.25 16.16
C CYS A 446 2.06 22.92 14.88
N ASP A 447 2.95 23.62 14.17
CA ASP A 447 2.78 23.92 12.76
C ASP A 447 3.12 22.65 11.96
N LEU A 448 2.27 22.26 11.00
CA LEU A 448 2.44 21.06 10.20
C LEU A 448 2.66 21.44 8.74
N LEU A 449 3.79 20.99 8.18
CA LEU A 449 4.15 21.17 6.78
C LEU A 449 4.11 19.82 6.08
N ASP A 450 3.26 19.69 5.07
CA ASP A 450 3.02 18.45 4.34
C ASP A 450 3.40 18.60 2.87
N LEU A 451 4.42 17.84 2.45
CA LEU A 451 4.96 17.88 1.09
C LEU A 451 4.44 16.68 0.28
N ASN A 452 3.76 16.97 -0.83
CA ASN A 452 3.12 16.00 -1.71
C ASN A 452 2.10 15.09 -0.96
N PRO A 453 1.03 15.65 -0.37
CA PRO A 453 0.06 14.88 0.43
C PRO A 453 -0.70 13.80 -0.37
N GLY A 454 -0.72 13.89 -1.71
CA GLY A 454 -1.47 12.97 -2.56
C GLY A 454 -2.97 12.95 -2.23
N THR A 455 -3.54 11.77 -1.99
CA THR A 455 -4.97 11.65 -1.59
C THR A 455 -5.24 12.14 -0.16
N GLY A 456 -4.20 12.42 0.63
CA GLY A 456 -4.30 12.99 1.97
C GLY A 456 -4.76 12.05 3.07
N LEU A 457 -4.80 10.73 2.85
CA LEU A 457 -5.18 9.76 3.90
C LEU A 457 -4.28 9.86 5.13
N TRP A 458 -2.96 9.80 4.91
CA TRP A 458 -1.95 10.02 5.96
C TRP A 458 -2.04 11.43 6.56
N SER A 459 -2.19 12.44 5.72
CA SER A 459 -2.27 13.85 6.11
C SER A 459 -3.45 14.13 7.03
N LYS A 460 -4.62 13.55 6.76
CA LYS A 460 -5.83 13.65 7.59
C LYS A 460 -5.60 13.03 8.96
N ALA A 461 -5.12 11.79 8.97
CA ALA A 461 -4.89 11.06 10.20
C ALA A 461 -3.81 11.73 11.06
N LEU A 462 -2.73 12.25 10.45
CA LEU A 462 -1.68 12.99 11.17
C LEU A 462 -2.20 14.31 11.73
N HIS A 463 -2.99 15.05 10.95
CA HIS A 463 -3.64 16.29 11.40
C HIS A 463 -4.52 16.06 12.62
N GLU A 464 -5.32 14.99 12.63
CA GLU A 464 -6.17 14.64 13.78
C GLU A 464 -5.35 14.27 15.02
N ALA A 465 -4.20 13.62 14.84
CA ALA A 465 -3.34 13.22 15.94
C ALA A 465 -2.59 14.38 16.60
N VAL A 466 -2.08 15.33 15.79
CA VAL A 466 -1.26 16.44 16.31
C VAL A 466 -2.04 17.74 16.53
N GLN A 467 -3.25 17.86 15.97
CA GLN A 467 -4.11 19.05 16.09
C GLN A 467 -3.35 20.36 15.81
N PRO A 468 -2.82 20.55 14.58
CA PRO A 468 -1.87 21.60 14.31
C PRO A 468 -2.49 23.00 14.35
N ARG A 469 -1.71 24.01 14.77
CA ARG A 469 -2.10 25.43 14.70
C ARG A 469 -2.34 25.86 13.26
N LYS A 470 -1.45 25.45 12.37
CA LYS A 470 -1.56 25.64 10.92
C LYS A 470 -1.04 24.41 10.20
N HIS A 471 -1.76 23.95 9.19
CA HIS A 471 -1.40 22.81 8.37
C HIS A 471 -1.29 23.25 6.90
N ILE A 472 -0.09 23.25 6.35
CA ILE A 472 0.14 23.67 4.96
C ILE A 472 0.46 22.45 4.12
N LEU A 473 -0.35 22.25 3.08
CA LEU A 473 -0.19 21.21 2.07
C LEU A 473 0.49 21.83 0.84
N LEU A 474 1.66 21.34 0.43
CA LEU A 474 2.33 21.77 -0.81
C LEU A 474 2.32 20.63 -1.83
N ASP A 475 1.72 20.88 -2.98
CA ASP A 475 1.76 19.96 -4.11
C ASP A 475 1.81 20.76 -5.42
N LEU A 476 2.58 20.30 -6.41
CA LEU A 476 2.54 20.90 -7.76
C LEU A 476 1.20 20.59 -8.45
N ASP A 477 0.67 19.39 -8.21
CA ASP A 477 -0.54 18.87 -8.80
C ASP A 477 -1.75 19.10 -7.88
N ALA A 478 -1.75 20.21 -7.12
CA ALA A 478 -2.78 20.53 -6.14
C ALA A 478 -4.20 20.43 -6.73
N ASP A 479 -4.41 20.90 -7.96
CA ASP A 479 -5.70 20.84 -8.67
C ASP A 479 -6.20 19.39 -8.87
N PHE A 480 -5.27 18.46 -9.12
CA PHE A 480 -5.60 17.04 -9.28
C PHE A 480 -6.02 16.41 -7.96
N TYR A 481 -5.37 16.78 -6.86
CA TYR A 481 -5.65 16.20 -5.54
C TYR A 481 -6.75 16.91 -4.74
N GLN A 482 -7.12 18.14 -5.14
CA GLN A 482 -8.11 18.97 -4.46
C GLN A 482 -9.43 18.23 -4.16
N PRO A 483 -10.00 17.37 -5.04
CA PRO A 483 -11.21 16.62 -4.74
C PRO A 483 -11.07 15.64 -3.56
N PHE A 484 -9.90 15.03 -3.37
CA PHE A 484 -9.64 14.05 -2.29
C PHE A 484 -9.33 14.74 -0.95
N LEU A 485 -8.73 15.93 -1.03
CA LEU A 485 -8.34 16.75 0.11
C LEU A 485 -9.48 17.62 0.66
N GLY A 486 -10.67 17.61 0.03
CA GLY A 486 -11.77 18.53 0.37
C GLY A 486 -12.14 18.57 1.86
N ASP A 487 -12.25 17.42 2.51
CA ASP A 487 -12.51 17.34 3.96
C ASP A 487 -11.38 18.00 4.79
N LEU A 488 -10.13 17.77 4.42
CA LEU A 488 -8.98 18.35 5.11
C LEU A 488 -8.89 19.87 4.87
N VAL A 489 -9.04 20.32 3.62
CA VAL A 489 -8.98 21.73 3.21
C VAL A 489 -10.19 22.53 3.70
N SER A 490 -11.31 21.88 4.01
CA SER A 490 -12.48 22.54 4.61
C SER A 490 -12.19 23.10 6.01
N LYS A 491 -11.16 22.59 6.69
CA LYS A 491 -10.77 23.04 8.04
C LYS A 491 -10.08 24.41 7.94
N PRO A 492 -10.41 25.37 8.83
CA PRO A 492 -9.95 26.76 8.69
C PRO A 492 -8.45 26.95 8.88
N ASN A 493 -7.78 25.99 9.52
CA ASN A 493 -6.34 25.99 9.77
C ASN A 493 -5.54 25.22 8.70
N VAL A 494 -6.20 24.71 7.65
CA VAL A 494 -5.55 23.97 6.56
C VAL A 494 -5.49 24.82 5.29
N GLU A 495 -4.33 24.88 4.66
CA GLU A 495 -4.09 25.65 3.43
C GLU A 495 -3.40 24.77 2.38
N LEU A 496 -4.03 24.60 1.21
CA LEU A 496 -3.42 23.91 0.06
C LEU A 496 -2.76 24.93 -0.88
N ILE A 497 -1.46 24.75 -1.15
CA ILE A 497 -0.65 25.64 -1.96
C ILE A 497 -0.10 24.88 -3.17
N GLN A 498 -0.42 25.39 -4.36
CA GLN A 498 0.07 24.86 -5.63
C GLN A 498 1.54 25.27 -5.90
N LYS A 499 2.48 24.69 -5.15
CA LYS A 499 3.92 24.90 -5.31
C LYS A 499 4.66 23.61 -5.00
N SER A 500 5.80 23.40 -5.64
CA SER A 500 6.66 22.25 -5.33
C SER A 500 7.27 22.38 -3.94
N GLY A 501 7.06 21.37 -3.11
CA GLY A 501 7.79 21.19 -1.85
C GLY A 501 9.25 20.74 -2.02
N ILE A 502 9.66 20.40 -3.25
CA ILE A 502 11.01 19.91 -3.57
C ILE A 502 11.90 21.05 -4.11
N ILE A 503 11.31 22.16 -4.54
CA ILE A 503 12.04 23.36 -4.96
C ILE A 503 12.26 24.24 -3.71
N TRP A 504 13.51 24.35 -3.27
CA TRP A 504 13.87 24.98 -1.99
C TRP A 504 13.48 26.45 -1.89
N GLU A 505 13.61 27.22 -2.96
CA GLU A 505 13.17 28.61 -2.99
C GLU A 505 11.65 28.73 -2.70
N ASN A 506 10.85 27.85 -3.30
CA ASN A 506 9.40 27.80 -3.05
C ASN A 506 9.10 27.41 -1.60
N LEU A 507 9.80 26.39 -1.10
CA LEU A 507 9.62 25.90 0.26
C LEU A 507 9.96 26.96 1.30
N GLU A 508 11.12 27.60 1.18
CA GLU A 508 11.58 28.66 2.08
C GLU A 508 10.64 29.86 2.04
N HIS A 509 10.19 30.27 0.85
CA HIS A 509 9.20 31.33 0.70
C HIS A 509 7.89 30.98 1.42
N VAL A 510 7.38 29.74 1.27
CA VAL A 510 6.14 29.32 1.93
C VAL A 510 6.30 29.29 3.44
N VAL A 511 7.39 28.74 3.97
CA VAL A 511 7.62 28.69 5.42
C VAL A 511 7.71 30.11 5.99
N ALA A 512 8.49 31.00 5.36
CA ALA A 512 8.68 32.37 5.81
C ALA A 512 7.40 33.23 5.72
N SER A 513 6.56 33.01 4.70
CA SER A 513 5.35 33.82 4.49
C SER A 513 4.12 33.32 5.26
N ARG A 514 4.02 32.01 5.51
CA ARG A 514 2.78 31.40 6.01
C ARG A 514 2.85 30.95 7.46
N PHE A 515 4.03 30.63 8.01
CA PHE A 515 4.20 30.27 9.42
C PHE A 515 4.79 31.44 10.21
N THR A 516 3.91 32.21 10.87
CA THR A 516 4.31 33.39 11.64
C THR A 516 5.01 33.06 12.96
N THR A 517 4.84 31.84 13.47
CA THR A 517 5.46 31.42 14.74
C THR A 517 6.90 30.94 14.58
N GLN A 518 7.35 30.72 13.34
CA GLN A 518 8.66 30.17 13.03
C GLN A 518 9.67 31.29 12.77
N THR A 519 10.63 31.43 13.67
CA THR A 519 11.72 32.41 13.56
C THR A 519 13.02 31.73 13.19
N LYS A 520 13.72 32.26 12.18
CA LYS A 520 15.05 31.76 11.83
C LYS A 520 16.00 31.96 13.01
N VAL A 521 16.66 30.88 13.41
CA VAL A 521 17.67 30.88 14.46
C VAL A 521 19.00 31.16 13.80
N THR A 522 19.61 32.31 14.07
CA THR A 522 21.00 32.54 13.70
C THR A 522 21.87 31.59 14.54
N PRO A 523 22.68 30.71 13.93
CA PRO A 523 23.58 29.84 14.68
C PRO A 523 24.55 30.71 15.49
N ARG A 524 24.33 30.84 16.80
CA ARG A 524 25.25 31.56 17.68
C ARG A 524 26.42 30.65 18.03
N ALA A 525 27.59 31.27 18.10
CA ALA A 525 28.89 30.68 18.32
C ALA A 525 28.99 29.64 19.46
N GLU A 526 28.18 29.77 20.52
CA GLU A 526 28.39 29.05 21.80
C GLU A 526 27.23 28.11 22.17
N SER A 527 26.08 28.18 21.49
CA SER A 527 24.89 27.40 21.83
C SER A 527 24.58 26.35 20.76
N PRO A 528 24.49 25.05 21.09
CA PRO A 528 24.06 24.04 20.14
C PRO A 528 22.65 24.33 19.61
N PRO A 529 22.35 24.00 18.34
CA PRO A 529 20.99 24.15 17.82
C PRO A 529 20.03 23.33 18.68
N GLN A 530 18.91 23.95 19.06
CA GLN A 530 17.90 23.31 19.90
C GLN A 530 16.86 22.61 19.05
N ARG A 531 16.19 21.61 19.64
CA ARG A 531 15.05 20.94 19.01
C ARG A 531 13.88 21.90 18.82
N ASN A 532 13.25 21.80 17.66
CA ASN A 532 12.02 22.53 17.35
C ASN A 532 10.87 21.52 17.31
N ASP A 533 10.16 21.39 18.44
CA ASP A 533 8.93 20.59 18.51
C ASP A 533 7.69 21.37 18.01
N THR A 534 7.84 22.68 17.71
CA THR A 534 6.75 23.54 17.24
C THR A 534 6.48 23.44 15.74
N LEU A 535 7.37 22.81 14.97
CA LEU A 535 7.24 22.54 13.54
C LEU A 535 7.44 21.04 13.29
N LEU A 536 6.50 20.41 12.61
CA LEU A 536 6.59 19.02 12.15
C LEU A 536 6.49 18.99 10.64
N VAL A 537 7.35 18.21 10.00
CA VAL A 537 7.37 18.08 8.53
C VAL A 537 7.03 16.66 8.17
N THR A 538 6.05 16.47 7.30
CA THR A 538 5.75 15.20 6.65
C THR A 538 5.97 15.33 5.15
N ALA A 539 6.50 14.31 4.50
CA ALA A 539 6.79 14.34 3.08
C ALA A 539 6.55 12.99 2.43
N ASN A 540 5.82 12.97 1.31
CA ASN A 540 5.74 11.81 0.44
C ASN A 540 6.71 11.92 -0.73
N LEU A 541 7.77 11.13 -0.67
CA LEU A 541 8.83 11.03 -1.67
C LEU A 541 8.76 9.72 -2.45
N SER A 542 7.70 8.93 -2.27
CA SER A 542 7.53 7.65 -2.96
C SER A 542 7.21 7.88 -4.43
N MET A 543 7.98 7.26 -5.33
CA MET A 543 7.77 7.39 -6.77
C MET A 543 7.38 6.06 -7.40
N CYS A 544 6.40 6.09 -8.31
CA CYS A 544 6.00 4.93 -9.10
C CYS A 544 5.59 5.36 -10.53
N PRO A 545 6.34 4.97 -11.58
CA PRO A 545 7.57 4.18 -11.55
C PRO A 545 8.77 4.98 -11.05
N LYS A 546 9.74 4.32 -10.40
CA LYS A 546 11.04 4.92 -10.06
C LYS A 546 11.75 5.37 -11.34
N ARG A 547 12.34 6.57 -11.32
CA ARG A 547 13.17 7.09 -12.41
C ARG A 547 14.47 7.66 -11.85
N PRO A 548 15.64 7.26 -12.36
CA PRO A 548 16.91 7.81 -11.91
C PRO A 548 16.99 9.30 -12.23
N TYR A 549 17.65 10.04 -11.35
CA TYR A 549 17.77 11.50 -11.45
C TYR A 549 19.16 11.94 -10.96
N TRP A 550 19.96 12.57 -11.83
CA TRP A 550 21.28 13.14 -11.48
C TRP A 550 22.21 12.22 -10.66
N GLY A 551 22.29 10.95 -11.06
CA GLY A 551 23.11 9.94 -10.38
C GLY A 551 22.49 9.35 -9.11
N PHE A 552 21.31 9.81 -8.69
CA PHE A 552 20.48 9.16 -7.69
C PHE A 552 19.50 8.16 -8.32
N ASP A 553 19.06 7.16 -7.54
CA ASP A 553 18.07 6.16 -7.98
C ASP A 553 16.73 6.80 -8.33
N ASN A 554 16.39 7.89 -7.64
CA ASN A 554 15.22 8.72 -7.88
C ASN A 554 15.31 10.08 -7.16
N VAL A 555 14.38 10.98 -7.47
CA VAL A 555 14.31 12.32 -6.85
C VAL A 555 14.10 12.23 -5.33
N GLY A 556 13.34 11.24 -4.84
CA GLY A 556 13.12 11.05 -3.41
C GLY A 556 14.40 10.78 -2.62
N THR A 557 15.29 9.93 -3.16
CA THR A 557 16.62 9.68 -2.56
C THR A 557 17.51 10.92 -2.55
N MET A 558 17.47 11.75 -3.61
CA MET A 558 18.16 13.05 -3.64
C MET A 558 17.64 13.99 -2.53
N VAL A 559 16.32 14.10 -2.40
CA VAL A 559 15.69 14.95 -1.38
C VAL A 559 16.03 14.47 0.03
N LEU A 560 16.00 13.16 0.28
CA LEU A 560 16.37 12.58 1.58
C LEU A 560 17.82 12.91 1.95
N TYR A 561 18.73 12.83 0.99
CA TYR A 561 20.12 13.24 1.18
C TYR A 561 20.24 14.75 1.47
N GLN A 562 19.49 15.59 0.76
CA GLN A 562 19.48 17.04 1.00
C GLN A 562 18.93 17.40 2.39
N PHE A 563 17.89 16.71 2.88
CA PHE A 563 17.41 16.87 4.24
C PHE A 563 18.48 16.50 5.27
N LEU A 564 19.19 15.39 5.09
CA LEU A 564 20.29 15.00 5.97
C LEU A 564 21.43 16.03 5.97
N SER A 565 21.85 16.46 4.77
CA SER A 565 22.90 17.48 4.61
C SER A 565 22.53 18.81 5.27
N SER A 566 21.26 19.22 5.17
CA SER A 566 20.78 20.47 5.76
C SER A 566 20.96 20.57 7.28
N ILE A 567 21.03 19.44 7.99
CA ILE A 567 21.24 19.39 9.45
C ILE A 567 22.61 19.94 9.83
N ARG A 568 23.68 19.48 9.16
CA ARG A 568 25.06 19.97 9.43
C ARG A 568 25.25 21.43 9.02
N GLN A 569 24.55 21.84 7.96
CA GLN A 569 24.60 23.19 7.40
C GLN A 569 23.71 24.18 8.16
N SER A 570 22.77 23.70 8.99
CA SER A 570 21.69 24.53 9.54
C SER A 570 20.96 25.33 8.44
N SER A 571 20.71 24.68 7.30
CA SER A 571 20.05 25.25 6.11
C SER A 571 18.62 24.73 5.94
N LEU A 572 17.86 25.25 4.97
CA LEU A 572 16.50 24.80 4.65
C LEU A 572 15.60 24.87 5.90
N LEU A 573 14.89 23.80 6.26
CA LEU A 573 14.01 23.73 7.44
C LEU A 573 14.78 23.73 8.76
N GLN A 574 16.08 23.42 8.75
CA GLN A 574 16.92 23.39 9.95
C GLN A 574 17.35 24.80 10.39
N GLN A 575 17.11 25.83 9.57
CA GLN A 575 17.26 27.24 9.95
C GLN A 575 16.31 27.65 11.09
N TYR A 576 15.25 26.87 11.34
CA TYR A 576 14.27 27.12 12.41
C TYR A 576 14.54 26.27 13.67
N GLY A 577 15.68 25.59 13.75
CA GLY A 577 16.02 24.62 14.81
C GLY A 577 16.00 23.18 14.29
N LEU A 578 16.21 22.20 15.17
CA LEU A 578 16.24 20.78 14.78
C LEU A 578 14.83 20.26 14.59
N VAL A 579 14.34 20.34 13.34
CA VAL A 579 12.97 19.97 12.93
C VAL A 579 12.88 18.47 12.63
N ARG A 580 11.86 17.80 13.15
CA ARG A 580 11.58 16.38 12.92
C ARG A 580 10.89 16.15 11.58
N PHE A 581 11.22 15.05 10.91
CA PHE A 581 10.59 14.63 9.65
C PHE A 581 9.93 13.25 9.74
N LEU A 582 8.75 13.13 9.12
CA LEU A 582 8.06 11.88 8.83
C LEU A 582 8.01 11.69 7.31
N ILE A 583 8.79 10.76 6.77
CA ILE A 583 9.04 10.68 5.33
C ILE A 583 8.57 9.34 4.79
N TRP A 584 7.60 9.39 3.88
CA TRP A 584 7.26 8.24 3.04
C TRP A 584 8.23 8.15 1.88
N THR A 585 8.83 6.98 1.68
CA THR A 585 9.70 6.69 0.54
C THR A 585 9.44 5.29 0.02
N ASN A 586 10.02 4.94 -1.13
CA ASN A 586 9.96 3.57 -1.61
C ASN A 586 10.72 2.63 -0.65
N ASP A 587 10.21 1.42 -0.45
CA ASP A 587 10.71 0.51 0.59
C ASP A 587 12.22 0.21 0.48
N GLU A 588 12.77 0.10 -0.73
CA GLU A 588 14.19 -0.20 -0.96
C GLU A 588 15.11 0.98 -0.61
N ASP A 589 14.60 2.22 -0.66
CA ASP A 589 15.43 3.43 -0.56
C ASP A 589 15.90 3.64 0.89
N LYS A 590 15.19 3.06 1.88
CA LYS A 590 15.58 3.06 3.29
C LYS A 590 16.97 2.46 3.53
N HIS A 591 17.40 1.51 2.69
CA HIS A 591 18.67 0.82 2.88
C HIS A 591 19.90 1.72 2.73
N ARG A 592 19.77 2.87 2.06
CA ARG A 592 20.85 3.85 1.90
C ARG A 592 21.14 4.58 3.21
N VAL A 593 20.10 4.89 3.99
CA VAL A 593 20.21 5.69 5.22
C VAL A 593 20.09 4.86 6.51
N LEU A 594 19.41 3.71 6.44
CA LEU A 594 19.16 2.81 7.56
C LEU A 594 19.55 1.36 7.19
N PRO A 595 20.85 1.09 6.98
CA PRO A 595 21.33 -0.24 6.61
C PRO A 595 21.29 -1.19 7.81
N ARG A 596 20.95 -2.46 7.53
CA ARG A 596 21.02 -3.55 8.52
C ARG A 596 22.37 -4.25 8.54
N SER A 597 23.15 -4.18 7.47
CA SER A 597 24.45 -4.84 7.38
C SER A 597 25.57 -3.88 7.00
N ILE A 598 26.79 -4.22 7.41
CA ILE A 598 27.96 -3.39 7.19
C ILE A 598 28.20 -3.09 5.70
N LEU A 599 27.98 -4.05 4.79
CA LEU A 599 28.23 -3.80 3.36
C LEU A 599 27.31 -2.73 2.75
N ARG A 600 26.11 -2.54 3.31
CA ARG A 600 25.19 -1.48 2.93
C ARG A 600 25.45 -0.16 3.68
N ARG A 601 26.34 -0.15 4.68
CA ARG A 601 26.77 1.06 5.41
C ARG A 601 27.67 1.93 4.54
N ARG A 602 27.06 2.67 3.62
CA ARG A 602 27.72 3.67 2.76
C ARG A 602 27.78 5.04 3.45
N ARG A 603 28.29 6.04 2.73
CA ARG A 603 28.44 7.42 3.20
C ARG A 603 27.13 8.00 3.74
N SER A 604 26.04 7.86 2.99
CA SER A 604 24.71 8.39 3.35
C SER A 604 24.21 7.85 4.70
N ALA A 605 24.38 6.55 4.98
CA ALA A 605 24.09 5.96 6.28
C ALA A 605 24.95 6.54 7.40
N PHE A 606 26.25 6.72 7.15
CA PHE A 606 27.15 7.31 8.15
C PHE A 606 26.83 8.77 8.42
N GLU A 607 26.48 9.53 7.38
CA GLU A 607 26.01 10.92 7.54
C GLU A 607 24.72 10.99 8.35
N ALA A 608 23.80 10.04 8.19
CA ALA A 608 22.61 9.92 9.03
C ALA A 608 22.98 9.66 10.51
N GLU A 609 23.95 8.77 10.78
CA GLU A 609 24.47 8.52 12.13
C GLU A 609 25.08 9.79 12.78
N LEU A 610 25.82 10.58 11.99
CA LEU A 610 26.43 11.85 12.44
C LEU A 610 25.40 12.95 12.70
N SER A 611 24.25 12.91 12.02
CA SER A 611 23.30 14.04 11.97
C SER A 611 22.00 13.79 12.75
N CYS A 612 21.63 12.54 13.03
CA CYS A 612 20.36 12.19 13.66
C CYS A 612 20.56 11.59 15.05
N ASP A 613 19.67 11.93 15.98
CA ASP A 613 19.54 11.23 17.27
C ASP A 613 18.96 9.84 17.02
N TRP A 614 17.94 9.80 16.17
CA TRP A 614 17.40 8.57 15.63
C TRP A 614 16.89 8.74 14.20
N LEU A 615 16.98 7.65 13.46
CA LEU A 615 16.30 7.40 12.21
C LEU A 615 15.67 6.03 12.33
N HIS A 616 14.34 5.95 12.34
CA HIS A 616 13.60 4.71 12.54
C HIS A 616 12.73 4.39 11.35
N GLU A 617 12.64 3.10 11.04
CA GLU A 617 11.57 2.58 10.19
C GLU A 617 10.32 2.43 11.07
N VAL A 618 9.25 3.16 10.76
CA VAL A 618 7.96 3.05 11.46
C VAL A 618 7.17 1.87 10.91
N CYS A 619 7.07 1.80 9.58
CA CYS A 619 6.44 0.71 8.87
C CYS A 619 7.10 0.49 7.51
N GLY A 620 7.06 -0.73 7.00
CA GLY A 620 7.65 -1.09 5.71
C GLY A 620 7.33 -2.54 5.32
N ALA A 621 7.89 -3.00 4.20
CA ALA A 621 7.61 -4.34 3.71
C ALA A 621 8.10 -5.44 4.67
N ALA A 622 7.31 -6.52 4.80
CA ALA A 622 7.62 -7.64 5.70
C ALA A 622 8.89 -8.41 5.32
N PHE A 623 9.18 -8.52 4.02
CA PHE A 623 10.26 -9.34 3.50
C PHE A 623 11.44 -8.46 3.12
N ASP A 624 12.50 -8.54 3.92
CA ASP A 624 13.80 -8.00 3.52
C ASP A 624 14.58 -9.13 2.83
N VAL A 625 14.46 -9.21 1.50
CA VAL A 625 15.36 -10.06 0.71
C VAL A 625 16.75 -9.43 0.82
N HIS A 626 17.49 -9.85 1.84
CA HIS A 626 18.91 -9.53 1.96
C HIS A 626 19.56 -10.09 0.70
N GLY A 627 19.98 -9.20 -0.21
CA GLY A 627 20.62 -9.62 -1.44
C GLY A 627 21.84 -10.49 -1.14
N ARG A 628 22.26 -11.35 -2.09
CA ARG A 628 23.39 -12.30 -1.91
C ARG A 628 24.65 -11.70 -1.27
N MET A 629 24.85 -10.39 -1.41
CA MET A 629 26.00 -9.66 -0.90
C MET A 629 25.82 -9.15 0.54
N ALA A 630 24.62 -8.84 1.00
CA ALA A 630 24.34 -8.17 2.28
C ALA A 630 24.01 -9.15 3.42
N LEU A 631 24.86 -10.15 3.61
CA LEU A 631 24.68 -11.19 4.62
C LEU A 631 24.82 -10.61 6.03
N ARG A 632 23.83 -10.87 6.88
CA ARG A 632 23.83 -10.62 8.32
C ARG A 632 23.39 -11.90 9.01
N ASP A 633 23.97 -12.17 10.18
CA ASP A 633 23.58 -13.31 11.01
C ASP A 633 22.16 -13.12 11.53
N GLU A 634 21.32 -14.14 11.37
CA GLU A 634 19.94 -14.11 11.85
C GLU A 634 19.88 -13.99 13.38
N TRP A 635 20.86 -14.52 14.12
CA TRP A 635 20.89 -14.34 15.58
C TRP A 635 21.10 -12.87 15.99
N LEU A 636 21.82 -12.09 15.18
CA LEU A 636 21.91 -10.63 15.40
C LEU A 636 20.60 -9.93 15.08
N ASN A 637 19.78 -10.44 14.15
CA ASN A 637 18.45 -9.90 13.89
C ASN A 637 17.51 -10.19 15.06
N VAL A 638 17.56 -11.43 15.58
CA VAL A 638 16.78 -11.87 16.76
C VAL A 638 17.16 -11.08 18.00
N GLU A 639 18.45 -10.95 18.33
CA GLU A 639 18.90 -10.15 19.49
C GLU A 639 18.50 -8.68 19.35
N SER A 640 18.67 -8.11 18.16
CA SER A 640 18.29 -6.72 17.87
C SER A 640 16.79 -6.50 18.03
N CYS A 641 15.96 -7.45 17.57
CA CYS A 641 14.51 -7.44 17.75
C CYS A 641 14.12 -7.61 19.22
N ALA A 642 14.74 -8.54 19.95
CA ALA A 642 14.50 -8.71 21.38
C ALA A 642 14.86 -7.45 22.18
N GLY A 643 15.96 -6.78 21.83
CA GLY A 643 16.34 -5.50 22.43
C GLY A 643 15.33 -4.38 22.13
N ALA A 644 14.78 -4.34 20.92
CA ALA A 644 13.70 -3.41 20.58
C ALA A 644 12.41 -3.74 21.34
N MET A 645 12.03 -5.02 21.45
CA MET A 645 10.87 -5.47 22.23
C MET A 645 10.99 -5.09 23.71
N ALA A 646 12.17 -5.24 24.32
CA ALA A 646 12.39 -4.80 25.70
C ALA A 646 12.19 -3.28 25.88
N ARG A 647 12.57 -2.47 24.89
CA ARG A 647 12.31 -1.02 24.88
C ARG A 647 10.83 -0.71 24.67
N MET A 648 10.14 -1.50 23.85
CA MET A 648 8.69 -1.40 23.64
C MET A 648 7.92 -1.72 24.92
N GLU A 649 8.25 -2.81 25.60
CA GLU A 649 7.67 -3.17 26.91
C GLU A 649 7.89 -2.06 27.94
N ALA A 650 9.10 -1.51 28.02
CA ALA A 650 9.42 -0.39 28.93
C ALA A 650 8.63 0.90 28.62
N SER A 651 8.15 1.07 27.38
CA SER A 651 7.32 2.21 26.96
C SER A 651 5.83 1.88 26.88
N GLY A 652 5.42 0.66 27.22
CA GLY A 652 4.03 0.20 27.12
C GLY A 652 3.51 0.07 25.69
N LEU A 653 4.39 -0.11 24.71
CA LEU A 653 4.05 -0.26 23.30
C LEU A 653 3.91 -1.74 22.93
N GLU A 654 2.85 -2.11 22.22
CA GLU A 654 2.66 -3.46 21.68
C GLU A 654 2.35 -3.42 20.18
N MET A 655 2.93 -4.35 19.40
CA MET A 655 2.62 -4.47 17.98
C MET A 655 1.22 -5.09 17.74
N PRO A 656 0.36 -4.45 16.92
CA PRO A 656 -0.91 -5.03 16.49
C PRO A 656 -0.73 -6.40 15.82
N ALA A 657 -1.55 -7.39 16.17
CA ALA A 657 -1.38 -8.79 15.76
C ALA A 657 -1.27 -9.00 14.24
N HIS A 658 -2.04 -8.25 13.45
CA HIS A 658 -2.05 -8.30 11.99
C HIS A 658 -0.86 -7.59 11.32
N ARG A 659 -0.06 -6.83 12.08
CA ARG A 659 1.11 -6.07 11.62
C ARG A 659 2.45 -6.64 12.10
N GLN A 660 2.43 -7.75 12.85
CA GLN A 660 3.64 -8.35 13.44
C GLN A 660 4.57 -8.97 12.39
N THR A 661 5.87 -8.72 12.54
CA THR A 661 6.91 -9.38 11.76
C THR A 661 7.07 -10.85 12.18
N GLU A 662 7.67 -11.68 11.32
CA GLU A 662 7.92 -13.09 11.65
C GLU A 662 8.85 -13.23 12.86
N THR A 663 9.91 -12.42 12.92
CA THR A 663 10.87 -12.42 14.04
C THR A 663 10.20 -12.00 15.36
N TYR A 664 9.33 -10.99 15.33
CA TYR A 664 8.55 -10.59 16.51
C TYR A 664 7.65 -11.73 17.01
N ARG A 665 6.92 -12.39 16.10
CA ARG A 665 6.08 -13.56 16.43
C ARG A 665 6.91 -14.71 17.02
N ARG A 666 8.08 -14.98 16.45
CA ARG A 666 9.00 -16.01 16.92
C ARG A 666 9.48 -15.74 18.34
N ILE A 667 9.88 -14.50 18.66
CA ILE A 667 10.35 -14.13 20.00
C ILE A 667 9.20 -14.15 21.01
N ARG A 668 8.02 -13.65 20.63
CA ARG A 668 6.83 -13.67 21.50
C ARG A 668 6.38 -15.09 21.85
N ALA A 669 6.59 -16.06 20.96
CA ALA A 669 6.26 -17.46 21.21
C ALA A 669 7.18 -18.14 22.23
N ASP A 670 8.46 -17.73 22.33
CA ASP A 670 9.41 -18.22 23.32
C ASP A 670 10.33 -17.10 23.87
N PRO A 671 9.80 -16.22 24.74
CA PRO A 671 10.56 -15.10 25.27
C PRO A 671 11.73 -15.55 26.16
N VAL A 672 11.56 -16.66 26.89
CA VAL A 672 12.54 -17.15 27.88
C VAL A 672 13.82 -17.65 27.21
N ALA A 673 13.70 -18.27 26.04
CA ALA A 673 14.85 -18.70 25.26
C ALA A 673 15.52 -17.55 24.50
N LEU A 674 14.76 -16.56 24.04
CA LEU A 674 15.23 -15.60 23.03
C LEU A 674 15.51 -14.18 23.55
N MET A 675 14.86 -13.72 24.62
CA MET A 675 15.10 -12.37 25.16
C MET A 675 16.29 -12.31 26.15
N GLY A 676 17.01 -11.19 26.13
CA GLY A 676 18.06 -10.88 27.11
C GLY A 676 19.35 -11.71 27.02
N ARG A 677 19.46 -12.61 26.03
CA ARG A 677 20.64 -13.46 25.82
C ARG A 677 21.48 -12.97 24.65
N LYS A 678 22.80 -13.19 24.74
CA LYS A 678 23.75 -12.93 23.64
C LYS A 678 23.80 -14.12 22.66
N LEU A 679 22.67 -14.46 22.05
CA LEU A 679 22.52 -15.61 21.14
C LEU A 679 23.60 -15.67 20.05
N ALA A 680 23.92 -14.56 19.38
CA ALA A 680 24.92 -14.48 18.33
C ALA A 680 26.36 -14.75 18.81
N ASP A 681 26.62 -14.71 20.13
CA ASP A 681 27.93 -15.08 20.68
C ASP A 681 28.08 -16.62 20.85
N TRP A 682 26.97 -17.34 21.01
CA TRP A 682 26.95 -18.74 21.42
C TRP A 682 26.40 -19.69 20.36
N GLU A 683 25.39 -19.24 19.62
CA GLU A 683 24.75 -20.02 18.57
C GLU A 683 25.57 -20.02 17.29
N THR A 684 25.41 -21.08 16.49
CA THR A 684 26.04 -21.15 15.18
C THR A 684 25.42 -20.09 14.25
N PRO A 685 26.22 -19.24 13.59
CA PRO A 685 25.71 -18.19 12.69
C PRO A 685 24.77 -18.73 11.62
N GLN A 686 23.62 -18.07 11.44
CA GLN A 686 22.63 -18.43 10.45
C GLN A 686 22.60 -17.38 9.34
N LEU A 687 23.12 -17.74 8.17
CA LEU A 687 23.20 -16.85 7.02
C LEU A 687 22.10 -17.19 6.01
N ALA A 688 21.33 -16.20 5.59
CA ALA A 688 20.31 -16.38 4.56
C ALA A 688 20.94 -16.83 3.22
N ARG A 689 20.45 -17.95 2.65
CA ARG A 689 20.94 -18.49 1.38
C ARG A 689 19.78 -18.69 0.39
N PRO A 690 19.90 -18.21 -0.86
CA PRO A 690 18.83 -18.34 -1.86
C PRO A 690 18.39 -19.78 -2.17
N TYR A 691 19.27 -20.77 -1.93
CA TYR A 691 18.94 -22.17 -2.22
C TYR A 691 18.06 -22.83 -1.14
N VAL A 692 17.90 -22.22 0.03
CA VAL A 692 17.16 -22.80 1.17
C VAL A 692 15.66 -22.87 0.87
N GLU A 693 15.11 -21.88 0.17
CA GLU A 693 13.71 -21.90 -0.28
C GLU A 693 13.46 -23.04 -1.28
N GLU A 694 14.37 -23.22 -2.25
CA GLU A 694 14.32 -24.32 -3.22
C GLU A 694 14.38 -25.68 -2.50
N LEU A 695 15.29 -25.82 -1.54
CA LEU A 695 15.44 -27.05 -0.75
C LEU A 695 14.20 -27.34 0.10
N THR A 696 13.60 -26.32 0.73
CA THR A 696 12.39 -26.46 1.54
C THR A 696 11.20 -26.87 0.69
N ARG A 697 11.05 -26.26 -0.50
CA ARG A 697 10.03 -26.64 -1.47
C ARG A 697 10.17 -28.10 -1.88
N LEU A 698 11.37 -28.53 -2.27
CA LEU A 698 11.64 -29.91 -2.68
C LEU A 698 11.38 -30.92 -1.55
N ARG A 699 11.62 -30.56 -0.29
CA ARG A 699 11.25 -31.38 0.87
C ARG A 699 9.75 -31.51 1.05
N SER A 700 8.98 -30.45 0.76
CA SER A 700 7.53 -30.42 0.95
C SER A 700 6.72 -31.08 -0.16
N THR A 701 7.26 -31.14 -1.38
CA THR A 701 6.56 -31.66 -2.57
C THR A 701 6.78 -33.15 -2.82
N GLU A 702 7.52 -33.84 -1.94
CA GLU A 702 7.88 -35.24 -2.15
C GLU A 702 6.76 -36.21 -1.78
N GLY A 703 6.53 -37.17 -2.69
CA GLY A 703 5.78 -38.39 -2.48
C GLY A 703 6.56 -39.59 -3.05
N PRO A 704 6.02 -40.82 -2.96
CA PRO A 704 6.68 -42.03 -3.45
C PRO A 704 7.06 -41.99 -4.95
N ASP A 705 6.36 -41.17 -5.75
CA ASP A 705 6.49 -41.09 -7.21
C ASP A 705 7.24 -39.84 -7.72
N SER A 706 8.03 -39.17 -6.88
CA SER A 706 8.76 -37.95 -7.30
C SER A 706 9.79 -38.22 -8.42
N PRO A 707 9.93 -37.32 -9.41
CA PRO A 707 10.86 -37.49 -10.54
C PRO A 707 12.31 -37.65 -10.08
N SER A 708 13.08 -38.50 -10.77
CA SER A 708 14.50 -38.78 -10.46
C SER A 708 15.40 -37.53 -10.51
N SER A 709 15.04 -36.53 -11.32
CA SER A 709 15.75 -35.24 -11.41
C SER A 709 15.58 -34.37 -10.17
N GLU A 710 14.39 -34.32 -9.57
CA GLU A 710 14.10 -33.56 -8.35
C GLU A 710 14.79 -34.19 -7.14
N LEU A 711 14.80 -35.53 -7.07
CA LEU A 711 15.54 -36.29 -6.05
C LEU A 711 17.05 -36.01 -6.09
N LEU A 712 17.65 -35.99 -7.30
CA LEU A 712 19.05 -35.64 -7.48
C LEU A 712 19.34 -34.19 -7.07
N ARG A 713 18.48 -33.25 -7.49
CA ARG A 713 18.62 -31.83 -7.14
C ARG A 713 18.53 -31.62 -5.63
N ARG A 714 17.60 -32.28 -4.95
CA ARG A 714 17.48 -32.26 -3.48
C ARG A 714 18.77 -32.74 -2.82
N ARG A 715 19.28 -33.92 -3.19
CA ARG A 715 20.54 -34.46 -2.61
C ARG A 715 21.72 -33.51 -2.79
N GLN A 716 21.82 -32.85 -3.95
CA GLN A 716 22.84 -31.84 -4.19
C GLN A 716 22.70 -30.64 -3.23
N LEU A 717 21.47 -30.14 -3.05
CA LEU A 717 21.20 -29.03 -2.14
C LEU A 717 21.42 -29.42 -0.67
N GLU A 718 21.06 -30.64 -0.25
CA GLU A 718 21.31 -31.15 1.11
C GLU A 718 22.80 -31.34 1.41
N TYR A 719 23.57 -31.81 0.43
CA TYR A 719 25.03 -31.87 0.56
C TYR A 719 25.62 -30.48 0.75
N ARG A 720 25.20 -29.53 -0.09
CA ARG A 720 25.61 -28.12 0.01
C ARG A 720 25.24 -27.52 1.36
N ASP A 721 24.03 -27.79 1.84
CA ASP A 721 23.52 -27.29 3.11
C ASP A 721 24.34 -27.80 4.30
N ARG A 722 24.65 -29.11 4.34
CA ARG A 722 25.54 -29.68 5.36
C ARG A 722 26.95 -29.08 5.33
N HIS A 723 27.47 -28.78 4.14
CA HIS A 723 28.78 -28.13 4.01
C HIS A 723 28.75 -26.69 4.54
N GLU A 724 27.69 -25.92 4.25
CA GLU A 724 27.52 -24.56 4.75
C GLU A 724 27.32 -24.53 6.29
N HIS A 725 26.58 -25.49 6.87
CA HIS A 725 26.46 -25.62 8.34
C HIS A 725 27.82 -25.84 9.01
N LYS A 726 28.63 -26.79 8.51
CA LYS A 726 30.00 -27.02 9.04
C LYS A 726 30.89 -25.78 8.94
N LEU A 727 30.70 -24.98 7.91
CA LEU A 727 31.43 -23.73 7.74
C LEU A 727 30.95 -22.67 8.74
N ALA A 728 29.63 -22.56 8.96
CA ALA A 728 29.06 -21.68 9.96
C ALA A 728 29.57 -22.01 11.37
N ASP A 729 29.68 -23.29 11.74
CA ASP A 729 30.25 -23.73 13.03
C ASP A 729 31.70 -23.22 13.20
N ARG A 730 32.50 -23.32 12.12
CA ARG A 730 33.87 -22.78 12.11
C ARG A 730 33.90 -21.28 12.27
N PHE A 731 32.98 -20.55 11.62
CA PHE A 731 32.85 -19.10 11.80
C PHE A 731 32.48 -18.73 13.24
N GLY A 732 31.52 -19.43 13.85
CA GLY A 732 31.16 -19.22 15.25
C GLY A 732 32.31 -19.52 16.23
N ALA A 733 33.15 -20.52 15.94
CA ALA A 733 34.37 -20.77 16.71
C ALA A 733 35.39 -19.63 16.60
N LEU A 734 35.60 -19.09 15.39
CA LEU A 734 36.50 -17.95 15.17
C LEU A 734 36.00 -16.66 15.83
N LEU A 735 34.69 -16.40 15.82
CA LEU A 735 34.10 -15.25 16.53
C LEU A 735 34.36 -15.33 18.04
N ARG A 736 34.17 -16.51 18.65
CA ARG A 736 34.48 -16.73 20.07
C ARG A 736 35.97 -16.58 20.36
N GLN A 737 36.83 -17.09 19.47
CA GLN A 737 38.29 -16.91 19.60
C GLN A 737 38.68 -15.42 19.53
N ARG A 738 38.06 -14.65 18.63
CA ARG A 738 38.23 -13.20 18.51
C ARG A 738 37.83 -12.49 19.81
N ALA A 739 36.65 -12.80 20.34
CA ALA A 739 36.15 -12.19 21.59
C ALA A 739 37.07 -12.52 22.78
N ALA A 740 37.53 -13.77 22.89
CA ALA A 740 38.49 -14.18 23.92
C ALA A 740 39.84 -13.44 23.79
N ALA A 741 40.34 -13.25 22.57
CA ALA A 741 41.56 -12.49 22.34
C ALA A 741 41.42 -11.02 22.76
N ILE A 742 40.29 -10.38 22.43
CA ILE A 742 39.99 -8.98 22.84
C ILE A 742 39.91 -8.87 24.37
N ALA A 743 39.30 -9.85 25.06
CA ALA A 743 39.18 -9.85 26.51
C ALA A 743 40.55 -9.94 27.23
N LEU A 744 41.56 -10.51 26.57
CA LEU A 744 42.93 -10.63 27.09
C LEU A 744 43.80 -9.39 26.78
N ALA A 745 43.26 -8.34 26.16
CA ALA A 745 44.03 -7.14 25.81
C ALA A 745 44.77 -6.56 27.02
N GLY A 746 46.07 -6.31 26.87
CA GLY A 746 46.94 -5.80 27.94
C GLY A 746 47.50 -6.86 28.90
N THR A 747 47.14 -8.14 28.73
CA THR A 747 47.73 -9.27 29.49
C THR A 747 48.92 -9.89 28.76
N ALA A 748 49.73 -10.69 29.46
CA ALA A 748 50.88 -11.39 28.88
C ALA A 748 50.47 -12.40 27.77
N ASP A 749 49.27 -12.99 27.89
CA ASP A 749 48.78 -14.02 26.97
C ASP A 749 48.16 -13.43 25.69
N PHE A 750 47.99 -12.11 25.62
CA PHE A 750 47.36 -11.41 24.49
C PHE A 750 48.04 -11.73 23.16
N ALA A 751 49.36 -11.56 23.08
CA ALA A 751 50.13 -11.70 21.84
C ALA A 751 50.05 -13.12 21.27
N ALA A 752 50.07 -14.13 22.14
CA ALA A 752 49.94 -15.53 21.73
C ALA A 752 48.54 -15.81 21.17
N GLN A 753 47.49 -15.30 21.83
CA GLN A 753 46.11 -15.52 21.42
C GLN A 753 45.75 -14.75 20.13
N ASP A 754 46.26 -13.53 19.97
CA ASP A 754 46.10 -12.73 18.74
C ASP A 754 46.78 -13.37 17.53
N ALA A 755 48.02 -13.87 17.71
CA ALA A 755 48.72 -14.64 16.67
C ALA A 755 47.97 -15.93 16.32
N ALA A 756 47.46 -16.65 17.31
CA ALA A 756 46.67 -17.87 17.09
C ALA A 756 45.37 -17.59 16.32
N TYR A 757 44.68 -16.49 16.64
CA TYR A 757 43.48 -16.05 15.93
C TYR A 757 43.80 -15.68 14.47
N THR A 758 44.83 -14.86 14.25
CA THR A 758 45.26 -14.46 12.91
C THR A 758 45.63 -15.66 12.05
N ALA A 759 46.37 -16.63 12.60
CA ALA A 759 46.71 -17.87 11.91
C ALA A 759 45.47 -18.72 11.59
N ALA A 760 44.47 -18.75 12.48
CA ALA A 760 43.23 -19.50 12.28
C ALA A 760 42.40 -18.92 11.11
N VAL A 761 42.29 -17.59 11.02
CA VAL A 761 41.61 -16.93 9.90
C VAL A 761 42.37 -17.14 8.59
N ALA A 762 43.70 -17.09 8.61
CA ALA A 762 44.53 -17.30 7.41
C ALA A 762 44.40 -18.71 6.79
N ARG A 763 43.94 -19.72 7.57
CA ARG A 763 43.67 -21.08 7.06
C ARG A 763 42.40 -21.16 6.22
N LEU A 764 41.52 -20.15 6.26
CA LEU A 764 40.32 -20.13 5.43
C LEU A 764 40.66 -19.81 3.96
N PRO A 765 39.95 -20.40 2.99
CA PRO A 765 40.04 -19.96 1.61
C PRO A 765 39.70 -18.47 1.47
N LYS A 766 40.38 -17.73 0.58
CA LYS A 766 40.25 -16.27 0.41
C LYS A 766 38.79 -15.76 0.43
N ASN A 767 37.91 -16.41 -0.34
CA ASN A 767 36.49 -16.02 -0.41
C ASN A 767 35.73 -16.23 0.91
N LYS A 768 36.08 -17.29 1.66
CA LYS A 768 35.48 -17.62 2.95
C LYS A 768 36.06 -16.77 4.09
N ALA A 769 37.34 -16.39 4.01
CA ALA A 769 37.93 -15.40 4.90
C ALA A 769 37.23 -14.03 4.75
N ALA A 770 36.98 -13.57 3.52
CA ALA A 770 36.24 -12.34 3.27
C ALA A 770 34.76 -12.42 3.70
N GLU A 771 34.14 -13.59 3.61
CA GLU A 771 32.80 -13.84 4.16
C GLU A 771 32.79 -13.78 5.69
N TYR A 772 33.75 -14.44 6.34
CA TYR A 772 33.94 -14.39 7.79
C TYR A 772 34.22 -12.97 8.29
N GLN A 773 35.07 -12.20 7.60
CA GLN A 773 35.39 -10.83 8.00
C GLN A 773 34.13 -9.96 8.06
N ARG A 774 33.27 -10.04 7.03
CA ARG A 774 31.98 -9.32 6.99
C ARG A 774 31.07 -9.71 8.15
N LEU A 775 31.05 -10.99 8.51
CA LEU A 775 30.30 -11.47 9.68
C LEU A 775 30.89 -10.90 10.99
N ALA A 776 32.21 -10.97 11.16
CA ALA A 776 32.91 -10.45 12.33
C ALA A 776 32.74 -8.94 12.50
N ASP A 777 32.71 -8.18 11.40
CA ASP A 777 32.51 -6.74 11.41
C ASP A 777 31.05 -6.36 11.75
N ASN A 778 30.05 -7.08 11.22
CA ASN A 778 28.66 -6.89 11.64
C ASN A 778 28.51 -7.12 13.15
N HIS A 779 29.14 -8.18 13.66
CA HIS A 779 29.16 -8.49 15.08
C HIS A 779 29.88 -7.40 15.90
N HIS A 780 31.00 -6.89 15.39
CA HIS A 780 31.74 -5.78 15.99
C HIS A 780 30.87 -4.54 16.15
N LEU A 781 30.19 -4.11 15.08
CA LEU A 781 29.31 -2.93 15.09
C LEU A 781 28.13 -3.10 16.04
N PHE A 782 27.53 -4.29 16.07
CA PHE A 782 26.39 -4.58 16.94
C PHE A 782 26.76 -4.55 18.42
N ARG A 783 27.97 -5.00 18.79
CA ARG A 783 28.44 -5.08 20.19
C ARG A 783 28.97 -3.76 20.75
N GLN A 784 29.09 -2.70 19.94
CA GLN A 784 29.40 -1.36 20.47
C GLN A 784 28.29 -0.89 21.42
N ALA A 785 28.63 0.01 22.34
CA ALA A 785 27.68 0.58 23.30
C ALA A 785 27.62 2.10 23.15
N PRO A 786 26.56 2.67 22.53
CA PRO A 786 25.46 1.98 21.83
C PRO A 786 25.91 1.31 20.51
N PRO A 787 25.13 0.35 19.95
CA PRO A 787 25.46 -0.34 18.69
C PRO A 787 25.72 0.66 17.57
N ALA A 788 26.68 0.47 16.66
CA ALA A 788 27.03 1.53 15.69
C ALA A 788 25.88 1.87 14.71
N LEU A 789 25.18 0.85 14.20
CA LEU A 789 24.10 1.03 13.22
C LEU A 789 22.82 1.54 13.88
N LEU A 790 22.19 2.57 13.29
CA LEU A 790 20.91 3.11 13.78
C LEU A 790 19.80 2.07 13.82
N TRP A 791 19.81 1.10 12.90
CA TRP A 791 18.84 -0.02 12.88
C TRP A 791 18.78 -0.76 14.23
N ASP A 792 19.93 -0.98 14.84
CA ASP A 792 20.06 -1.74 16.10
C ASP A 792 19.72 -0.91 17.34
N ARG A 793 19.59 0.42 17.18
CA ARG A 793 19.20 1.37 18.22
C ARG A 793 17.69 1.65 18.25
N ARG A 794 16.89 1.00 17.39
CA ARG A 794 15.47 1.33 17.20
C ARG A 794 14.65 1.26 18.48
N ALA A 795 13.83 2.27 18.77
CA ALA A 795 12.98 2.28 19.95
C ALA A 795 11.89 1.19 19.92
N TYR A 796 11.42 0.84 18.72
CA TYR A 796 10.37 -0.14 18.46
C TYR A 796 10.65 -0.92 17.18
N GLU A 797 9.99 -2.07 17.02
CA GLU A 797 10.04 -2.87 15.79
C GLU A 797 9.08 -2.29 14.74
N PRO A 798 9.45 -2.21 13.44
CA PRO A 798 8.58 -1.65 12.41
C PRO A 798 7.35 -2.51 12.16
N LEU A 799 6.21 -1.84 11.91
CA LEU A 799 4.98 -2.51 11.47
C LEU A 799 5.12 -3.03 10.04
N VAL A 800 4.50 -4.17 9.76
CA VAL A 800 4.36 -4.66 8.38
C VAL A 800 3.35 -3.81 7.61
N ALA A 801 3.84 -3.11 6.58
CA ALA A 801 3.04 -2.40 5.60
C ALA A 801 2.77 -3.30 4.37
N ARG A 802 1.55 -3.25 3.84
CA ARG A 802 1.18 -3.98 2.62
C ARG A 802 1.20 -3.05 1.43
N SER A 803 1.70 -3.50 0.28
CA SER A 803 1.71 -2.70 -0.95
C SER A 803 0.31 -2.28 -1.42
N THR A 804 -0.74 -3.00 -0.99
CA THR A 804 -2.14 -2.69 -1.28
C THR A 804 -2.72 -1.55 -0.43
N GLU A 805 -1.96 -1.06 0.55
CA GLU A 805 -2.35 0.09 1.39
C GLU A 805 -1.98 1.42 0.72
N PHE A 806 -1.27 1.40 -0.41
CA PHE A 806 -0.78 2.59 -1.10
C PHE A 806 -1.33 2.67 -2.52
N PHE A 807 -1.54 3.89 -3.02
CA PHE A 807 -1.92 4.13 -4.41
C PHE A 807 -0.83 4.93 -5.15
N PRO A 808 -0.33 4.46 -6.31
CA PRO A 808 -0.54 3.12 -6.88
C PRO A 808 0.08 2.03 -5.98
N ASN A 809 -0.41 0.79 -6.08
CA ASN A 809 0.06 -0.33 -5.24
C ASN A 809 1.58 -0.53 -5.38
N ALA A 810 2.33 -0.01 -4.43
CA ALA A 810 3.79 -0.05 -4.40
C ALA A 810 4.27 -0.28 -2.96
N PRO A 811 5.38 -1.00 -2.76
CA PRO A 811 5.98 -1.13 -1.44
C PRO A 811 6.61 0.22 -1.05
N THR A 812 6.06 0.83 -0.01
CA THR A 812 6.57 2.07 0.59
C THR A 812 6.86 1.84 2.06
N THR A 813 7.65 2.74 2.63
CA THR A 813 8.08 2.72 4.01
C THR A 813 8.00 4.13 4.59
N LEU A 814 7.63 4.22 5.87
CA LEU A 814 7.63 5.46 6.63
C LEU A 814 8.89 5.52 7.49
N LEU A 815 9.71 6.55 7.27
CA LEU A 815 10.89 6.87 8.06
C LEU A 815 10.58 8.01 9.04
N ASP A 816 10.92 7.82 10.31
CA ASP A 816 10.86 8.86 11.33
C ASP A 816 12.29 9.34 11.64
N MET A 817 12.58 10.58 11.27
CA MET A 817 13.92 11.17 11.36
C MET A 817 13.92 12.33 12.35
N GLN A 818 14.71 12.18 13.43
CA GLN A 818 14.96 13.23 14.40
C GLN A 818 16.42 13.71 14.31
N PRO A 819 16.65 14.94 13.82
CA PRO A 819 17.97 15.55 13.84
C PRO A 819 18.49 15.80 15.27
N LYS A 820 19.82 15.77 15.42
CA LYS A 820 20.53 16.07 16.67
C LYS A 820 21.44 17.29 16.56
N ALA A 821 21.83 17.83 17.70
CA ALA A 821 22.84 18.87 17.76
C ALA A 821 24.21 18.28 17.39
N VAL A 822 24.62 18.51 16.14
CA VAL A 822 25.89 18.01 15.59
C VAL A 822 27.08 18.55 16.40
N ALA A 823 28.11 17.72 16.55
CA ALA A 823 29.36 18.08 17.24
C ALA A 823 29.98 19.37 16.63
N PRO A 824 30.56 20.27 17.45
CA PRO A 824 31.08 21.55 16.96
C PRO A 824 32.05 21.45 15.79
N LEU A 825 32.94 20.44 15.77
CA LEU A 825 33.92 20.24 14.69
C LEU A 825 33.28 19.93 13.32
N LEU A 826 32.08 19.35 13.31
CA LEU A 826 31.35 18.98 12.11
C LEU A 826 30.39 20.07 11.62
N ARG A 827 30.24 21.17 12.38
CA ARG A 827 29.40 22.31 11.98
C ARG A 827 30.10 23.10 10.89
N GLN A 828 29.32 23.62 9.94
CA GLN A 828 29.85 24.49 8.90
C GLN A 828 30.01 25.97 9.36
N TYR A 829 29.40 26.34 10.50
CA TYR A 829 29.46 27.68 11.09
C TYR A 829 29.81 27.61 12.61
N GLY A 830 30.66 28.51 13.13
CA GLY A 830 31.03 28.62 14.57
C GLY A 830 32.46 29.12 14.84
N PRO A 831 32.88 29.40 16.10
CA PRO A 831 34.26 29.75 16.43
C PRO A 831 35.16 28.51 16.40
N ALA A 832 36.40 28.69 15.95
CA ALA A 832 37.42 27.66 15.71
C ALA A 832 37.20 26.76 14.47
N THR A 833 36.30 27.10 13.54
CA THR A 833 36.15 26.35 12.28
C THR A 833 36.78 27.09 11.08
N PRO A 834 38.00 26.75 10.65
CA PRO A 834 38.55 27.17 9.36
C PRO A 834 37.96 26.32 8.21
N ARG A 835 36.62 26.15 8.19
CA ARG A 835 35.86 25.21 7.34
C ARG A 835 36.01 23.72 7.71
N SER A 836 36.18 23.37 8.98
CA SER A 836 36.34 21.96 9.43
C SER A 836 35.19 21.04 9.00
N GLY A 837 33.92 21.50 9.08
CA GLY A 837 32.76 20.74 8.61
C GLY A 837 32.80 20.49 7.10
N ALA A 838 33.14 21.51 6.30
CA ALA A 838 33.28 21.35 4.85
C ALA A 838 34.48 20.46 4.48
N MET A 839 35.59 20.53 5.24
CA MET A 839 36.70 19.60 5.09
C MET A 839 36.26 18.17 5.42
N SER A 840 35.52 17.98 6.51
CA SER A 840 34.96 16.66 6.88
C SER A 840 34.10 16.09 5.77
N ASP A 841 33.27 16.91 5.11
CA ASP A 841 32.44 16.45 3.99
C ASP A 841 33.33 15.88 2.87
N VAL A 842 34.39 16.58 2.47
CA VAL A 842 35.35 16.08 1.46
C VAL A 842 36.09 14.83 1.94
N LEU A 843 36.56 14.82 3.19
CA LEU A 843 37.26 13.68 3.77
C LEU A 843 36.38 12.44 3.85
N LEU A 844 35.08 12.58 4.13
CA LEU A 844 34.13 11.46 4.11
C LEU A 844 34.03 10.84 2.71
N HIS A 845 34.07 11.64 1.63
CA HIS A 845 34.07 11.10 0.27
C HIS A 845 35.34 10.26 0.02
N LEU A 846 36.51 10.79 0.38
CA LEU A 846 37.79 10.08 0.23
C LEU A 846 37.84 8.82 1.12
N TRP A 847 37.31 8.89 2.34
CA TRP A 847 37.25 7.77 3.28
C TRP A 847 36.40 6.63 2.74
N PHE A 848 35.20 6.96 2.24
CA PHE A 848 34.26 5.94 1.77
C PHE A 848 34.61 5.38 0.38
N ALA A 849 35.56 5.97 -0.35
CA ALA A 849 36.13 5.39 -1.56
C ALA A 849 36.95 4.12 -1.31
N ASN A 850 37.48 3.91 -0.09
CA ASN A 850 38.26 2.70 0.24
C ASN A 850 37.99 2.11 1.63
N VAL A 851 36.84 1.48 1.71
CA VAL A 851 36.17 1.02 2.93
C VAL A 851 36.52 -0.40 3.38
N LEU A 852 37.06 -1.23 2.49
CA LEU A 852 37.33 -2.64 2.79
C LEU A 852 38.75 -2.88 3.36
N GLY A 853 39.58 -1.84 3.41
CA GLY A 853 40.92 -1.89 3.98
C GLY A 853 40.93 -1.70 5.51
N PRO A 854 42.03 -2.09 6.17
CA PRO A 854 42.33 -1.70 7.54
C PRO A 854 42.26 -0.17 7.71
N LEU A 855 41.97 0.26 8.94
CA LEU A 855 41.79 1.68 9.25
C LEU A 855 43.02 2.53 8.89
N GLU A 856 44.23 2.00 9.07
CA GLU A 856 45.50 2.69 8.81
C GLU A 856 45.66 3.03 7.33
N ASP A 857 45.29 2.09 6.46
CA ASP A 857 45.26 2.31 5.01
C ASP A 857 44.24 3.39 4.65
N GLY A 858 43.16 3.51 5.44
CA GLY A 858 42.17 4.58 5.32
C GLY A 858 42.79 5.96 5.61
N LEU A 859 43.54 6.10 6.71
CA LEU A 859 44.22 7.35 7.07
C LEU A 859 45.25 7.76 6.01
N GLU A 860 46.09 6.82 5.57
CA GLU A 860 47.11 7.10 4.56
C GLU A 860 46.51 7.49 3.20
N ARG A 861 45.31 6.98 2.90
CA ARG A 861 44.57 7.37 1.68
C ARG A 861 43.89 8.72 1.78
N LEU A 862 43.48 9.17 2.97
CA LEU A 862 42.99 10.55 3.13
C LEU A 862 44.05 11.53 2.63
N TRP A 863 45.31 11.33 3.04
CA TRP A 863 46.47 12.03 2.48
C TRP A 863 47.76 11.29 2.82
N GLY A 864 48.70 11.25 1.86
CA GLY A 864 50.00 10.61 2.07
C GLY A 864 50.72 11.24 3.27
N GLY A 865 51.19 10.40 4.19
CA GLY A 865 51.81 10.79 5.45
C GLY A 865 50.84 10.97 6.62
N PHE A 866 49.52 11.04 6.39
CA PHE A 866 48.54 11.18 7.49
C PHE A 866 48.40 9.90 8.31
N GLY A 867 48.77 8.72 7.78
CA GLY A 867 48.80 7.48 8.55
C GLY A 867 49.73 7.55 9.77
N SER A 868 50.73 8.43 9.76
CA SER A 868 51.62 8.68 10.92
C SER A 868 50.90 9.31 12.13
N GLU A 869 49.74 9.93 11.93
CA GLU A 869 48.94 10.54 12.99
C GLU A 869 48.02 9.54 13.72
N ARG A 870 48.08 8.24 13.39
CA ARG A 870 47.35 7.18 14.10
C ARG A 870 47.46 7.27 15.62
N PRO A 871 48.63 7.50 16.25
CA PRO A 871 48.74 7.57 17.71
C PRO A 871 47.88 8.65 18.36
N ARG A 872 47.40 9.66 17.61
CA ARG A 872 46.45 10.67 18.10
C ARG A 872 45.01 10.16 18.18
N CYS A 873 44.73 8.96 17.69
CA CYS A 873 43.40 8.34 17.69
C CYS A 873 43.39 7.07 18.56
N PRO A 874 43.48 7.19 19.90
CA PRO A 874 43.55 6.04 20.81
C PRO A 874 42.27 5.18 20.80
N SER A 875 41.14 5.73 20.31
CA SER A 875 39.89 4.99 20.19
C SER A 875 39.92 3.83 19.19
N PHE A 876 40.97 3.71 18.36
CA PHE A 876 41.10 2.62 17.40
C PHE A 876 41.52 1.29 18.03
N ASP A 877 42.21 1.35 19.17
CA ASP A 877 42.68 0.15 19.86
C ASP A 877 41.79 -0.18 21.08
N ASP A 878 40.93 0.74 21.53
CA ASP A 878 40.04 0.56 22.68
C ASP A 878 38.68 -0.07 22.28
N PRO A 879 38.39 -1.33 22.68
CA PRO A 879 37.11 -1.99 22.40
C PRO A 879 35.89 -1.27 22.95
N ARG A 880 36.02 -0.55 24.09
CA ARG A 880 34.92 0.18 24.72
C ARG A 880 34.46 1.37 23.87
N ARG A 881 35.36 1.87 23.02
CA ARG A 881 35.13 3.01 22.11
C ARG A 881 34.93 2.58 20.66
N GLY A 882 34.77 1.27 20.41
CA GLY A 882 34.55 0.69 19.08
C GLY A 882 35.83 0.31 18.33
N GLY A 883 37.00 0.35 18.97
CA GLY A 883 38.28 -0.09 18.44
C GLY A 883 38.54 -1.60 18.56
N SER A 884 39.70 -2.06 18.12
CA SER A 884 40.18 -3.43 18.32
C SER A 884 41.69 -3.42 18.55
N PRO A 885 42.20 -4.01 19.64
CA PRO A 885 43.64 -4.11 19.91
C PRO A 885 44.31 -5.20 19.06
N LEU A 886 43.53 -6.04 18.37
CA LEU A 886 44.02 -7.19 17.61
C LEU A 886 44.81 -6.77 16.36
N SER A 887 45.78 -7.58 15.97
CA SER A 887 46.56 -7.39 14.75
C SER A 887 46.01 -8.18 13.56
N GLY A 888 46.57 -7.96 12.36
CA GLY A 888 46.22 -8.70 11.14
C GLY A 888 44.72 -8.71 10.83
N ALA A 889 44.13 -9.91 10.79
CA ALA A 889 42.71 -10.11 10.49
C ALA A 889 41.76 -9.65 11.62
N GLY A 890 42.28 -9.31 12.79
CA GLY A 890 41.51 -8.77 13.91
C GLY A 890 41.38 -7.25 13.91
N ARG A 891 42.07 -6.55 13.00
CA ARG A 891 42.01 -5.10 12.86
C ARG A 891 40.65 -4.64 12.39
N VAL A 892 40.25 -3.46 12.86
CA VAL A 892 39.01 -2.80 12.44
C VAL A 892 39.19 -2.24 11.03
N LEU A 893 38.20 -2.45 10.17
CA LEU A 893 38.18 -1.85 8.83
C LEU A 893 37.80 -0.37 8.89
N ALA A 894 38.22 0.41 7.90
CA ALA A 894 37.85 1.83 7.76
C ALA A 894 36.32 2.04 7.80
N ARG A 895 35.55 1.09 7.26
CA ARG A 895 34.08 1.11 7.29
C ARG A 895 33.47 0.92 8.68
N CYS A 896 34.21 0.48 9.69
CA CYS A 896 33.67 0.21 11.03
C CYS A 896 33.77 1.42 11.98
N VAL A 897 34.32 2.54 11.51
CA VAL A 897 34.47 3.77 12.29
C VAL A 897 33.12 4.32 12.75
N ASN A 898 33.01 4.64 14.03
CA ASN A 898 31.85 5.33 14.60
C ASN A 898 32.04 6.85 14.66
N GLU A 899 31.02 7.58 15.11
CA GLU A 899 31.06 9.05 15.22
C GLU A 899 32.22 9.56 16.09
N ALA A 900 32.44 8.96 17.26
CA ALA A 900 33.50 9.41 18.18
C ALA A 900 34.89 9.24 17.57
N GLN A 901 35.13 8.11 16.90
CA GLN A 901 36.35 7.82 16.16
C GLN A 901 36.54 8.80 14.98
N TRP A 902 35.47 9.14 14.27
CA TRP A 902 35.55 10.14 13.19
C TRP A 902 35.89 11.54 13.70
N LEU A 903 35.39 11.93 14.87
CA LEU A 903 35.76 13.19 15.51
C LEU A 903 37.23 13.23 15.94
N GLU A 904 37.79 12.11 16.40
CA GLU A 904 39.24 12.01 16.66
C GLU A 904 40.06 12.16 15.37
N ILE A 905 39.66 11.49 14.28
CA ILE A 905 40.31 11.62 12.96
C ILE A 905 40.27 13.08 12.52
N LEU A 906 39.11 13.73 12.61
CA LEU A 906 38.96 15.12 12.20
C LEU A 906 39.78 16.05 13.10
N GLY A 907 39.80 15.84 14.42
CA GLY A 907 40.67 16.59 15.33
C GLY A 907 42.14 16.44 14.97
N ALA A 908 42.62 15.20 14.79
CA ALA A 908 43.99 14.92 14.37
C ALA A 908 44.34 15.55 13.02
N TRP A 909 43.41 15.50 12.06
CA TRP A 909 43.55 16.16 10.76
C TRP A 909 43.66 17.67 10.92
N MET A 910 42.85 18.27 11.79
CA MET A 910 42.81 19.71 11.98
C MET A 910 44.09 20.25 12.62
N ASP A 911 44.70 19.46 13.49
CA ASP A 911 45.97 19.75 14.18
C ASP A 911 47.20 19.32 13.37
N TRP A 912 47.02 18.68 12.21
CA TRP A 912 48.12 18.15 11.42
C TRP A 912 48.87 19.27 10.68
N PRO A 913 50.19 19.46 10.93
CA PRO A 913 50.93 20.58 10.34
C PRO A 913 51.02 20.55 8.82
N PHE A 914 50.96 19.36 8.22
CA PHE A 914 51.08 19.14 6.78
C PHE A 914 49.73 19.08 6.05
N ARG A 915 48.63 19.43 6.76
CA ARG A 915 47.28 19.41 6.19
C ARG A 915 47.20 20.31 4.95
N PRO A 916 46.75 19.80 3.79
CA PRO A 916 46.55 20.61 2.59
C PRO A 916 45.43 21.64 2.78
N PRO A 917 45.49 22.79 2.07
CA PRO A 917 44.39 23.74 2.02
C PRO A 917 43.14 23.11 1.39
N TYR A 918 41.96 23.60 1.77
CA TYR A 918 40.67 23.09 1.29
C TYR A 918 40.53 23.06 -0.24
N THR A 919 41.08 24.06 -0.94
CA THR A 919 41.06 24.12 -2.42
C THR A 919 41.83 22.97 -3.05
N GLN A 920 42.95 22.56 -2.46
CA GLN A 920 43.74 21.43 -2.94
C GLN A 920 43.03 20.10 -2.68
N LEU A 921 42.33 19.95 -1.55
CA LEU A 921 41.49 18.79 -1.27
C LEU A 921 40.34 18.66 -2.28
N LEU A 922 39.69 19.76 -2.62
CA LEU A 922 38.63 19.77 -3.65
C LEU A 922 39.15 19.37 -5.03
N SER A 923 40.34 19.85 -5.42
CA SER A 923 40.98 19.46 -6.69
C SER A 923 41.21 17.96 -6.75
N ARG A 924 41.81 17.39 -5.69
CA ARG A 924 42.05 15.94 -5.60
C ARG A 924 40.76 15.13 -5.62
N TRP A 925 39.74 15.60 -4.90
CA TRP A 925 38.43 14.96 -4.93
C TRP A 925 37.83 14.95 -6.34
N SER A 926 37.88 16.08 -7.05
CA SER A 926 37.38 16.16 -8.43
C SER A 926 38.09 15.18 -9.36
N GLU A 927 39.39 14.97 -9.18
CA GLU A 927 40.18 14.01 -9.97
C GLU A 927 39.85 12.54 -9.63
N GLU A 928 39.58 12.22 -8.36
CA GLU A 928 39.24 10.85 -7.93
C GLU A 928 37.78 10.45 -8.24
N VAL A 929 36.84 11.40 -8.27
CA VAL A 929 35.43 11.15 -8.60
C VAL A 929 35.25 10.68 -10.06
N ASP A 930 36.06 11.17 -10.98
CA ASP A 930 36.04 10.73 -12.39
C ASP A 930 36.43 9.24 -12.58
N VAL A 931 36.99 8.60 -11.55
CA VAL A 931 37.51 7.22 -11.58
C VAL A 931 36.65 6.24 -10.76
N ALA A 932 35.77 6.73 -9.87
CA ALA A 932 35.04 5.90 -8.92
C ALA A 932 33.72 5.32 -9.48
N ASP A 933 33.58 3.99 -9.41
CA ASP A 933 32.41 3.25 -9.92
C ASP A 933 31.26 3.09 -8.89
N ASP A 934 31.30 3.82 -7.75
CA ASP A 934 30.28 3.71 -6.69
C ASP A 934 29.09 4.65 -6.96
N GLU A 935 27.87 4.16 -6.75
CA GLU A 935 26.62 4.89 -7.05
C GLU A 935 26.44 6.14 -6.18
N ASP A 936 27.01 6.15 -4.97
CA ASP A 936 27.00 7.32 -4.06
C ASP A 936 28.09 8.37 -4.41
N THR A 937 29.06 8.01 -5.27
CA THR A 937 30.06 8.95 -5.84
C THR A 937 29.63 9.52 -7.19
N LYS A 938 28.81 8.80 -7.96
CA LYS A 938 28.21 9.29 -9.22
C LYS A 938 27.07 10.29 -9.02
N SER A 939 26.54 10.42 -7.80
CA SER A 939 25.57 11.46 -7.45
C SER A 939 26.26 12.83 -7.50
N GLY A 940 26.26 13.46 -8.67
CA GLY A 940 26.85 14.77 -8.96
C GLY A 940 26.12 15.93 -8.31
N ALA A 941 25.84 15.86 -7.01
CA ALA A 941 25.34 16.96 -6.21
C ALA A 941 26.47 17.97 -5.93
N GLN A 942 26.97 18.58 -7.00
CA GLN A 942 27.61 19.89 -6.90
C GLN A 942 26.58 20.87 -6.34
N GLY A 943 27.04 21.76 -5.47
CA GLY A 943 26.20 22.80 -4.89
C GLY A 943 25.47 23.60 -5.96
N LEU A 944 24.17 23.40 -6.06
CA LEU A 944 23.24 24.44 -6.52
C LEU A 944 22.87 25.27 -5.29
N GLY A 945 23.89 25.93 -4.74
CA GLY A 945 23.74 27.18 -4.02
C GLY A 945 24.14 28.28 -4.98
N PHE A 946 23.19 28.71 -5.80
CA PHE A 946 23.14 30.07 -6.33
C PHE A 946 21.86 30.71 -5.82
#